data_AF-S0FB65-F1
#
_entry.id   AF-S0FB65-F1
#
_cell.length_a   1.000
_cell.length_b   1.000
_cell.length_c   1.000
_cell.angle_alpha   90.00
_cell.angle_beta   90.00
_cell.angle_gamma   90.00
#
_symmetry.space_group_name_H-M   'P 1'
#
loop_
_entity.id
_entity.type
_entity.pdbx_description
1 polymer ?
#
loop_
_entity_poly.entity_id
_entity_poly.type
_entity_poly.pdbx_seq_one_letter_code
_entity_poly.pdbx_strand_id
1 'polypeptide(L)'
;MAIKKKGDIMKFKSYLMNLSLLSAVVLVMSGCTDDEFKQNNNIPKGNGIVFGANASYNGGLQTRTEYGDYVTGADGKKSQEIKWLSTDKVDIYSPSSPSLKKVEYGITNVDENQENQAYLLALGDGLQWDRTSSTQSFYAIYPSKESMSNEAVKNVVSFENGVLKGYIPVNQQHTITKNDKGAWIAKPNMDYLYMAAVQKDYTIPAADANDGVSLHFVPLTTTLELTIEGPTEAPIASINVFANNGENIAGYFTCDLTKVGTTSGTNNDLNCDYGQSATVRDMISISGYYDDNGTQKPLELAAGESITFNVFLLPHTDLTNISVRVAGFNTASKTMSLAGVTLYPHQKTCVKLKAPQIAKDGVNNWITGMDKKVLISQLSIPGTANSFSANYSGTDAEYYKAQTASFEQQWNAGIRCFELRCPNSDGNSLDGVQLQCNRENLGITFGQAVDMIWDKVKNSGEFAMIMPAFESNAGRDWRVTDFANDLNQFFTDHSDYKYVTYGRELTVGDAKGSLMFIARITSEEDGGLTLPAPGQGVFIDQWGSLKDNWARRGYPVDNWAKKDYLGTNTMEYYMINENNDANFVPNGMPIKGAVDYIHNTTRKGGSTGTAYIQDWARVVKETKNYSLYDVYRREYTVIPIWTYYYDHTKYAYWQESLTEKQNDIWNTFELAIEDNNNQQGSTFYINCLDGYYVDDNVPLSKKPYIESYSESYMADGGEDSYSYGNGGVAGNIDAFARDINNWFYNKILKYGTSNIYGPMNIVILDRVYEDGGGSYLPSVIINNNYRFPLITIDDVQGQTNSDASYTSGGNVIE
;
A
#
# COMPACT_ATOMS: atom_id res chain seq x y z
N MET A 1 8.16 31.63 -63.74
CA MET A 1 7.18 32.10 -62.74
C MET A 1 7.77 31.81 -61.37
N ALA A 2 8.17 32.84 -60.59
CA ALA A 2 7.32 33.75 -59.80
C ALA A 2 7.00 33.10 -58.42
N ILE A 3 7.89 33.10 -57.41
CA ILE A 3 8.51 34.21 -56.64
C ILE A 3 7.57 34.83 -55.58
N LYS A 4 7.85 34.54 -54.30
CA LYS A 4 8.28 35.59 -53.32
C LYS A 4 8.86 34.99 -52.03
N LYS A 5 10.01 35.52 -51.59
CA LYS A 5 10.63 35.30 -50.26
C LYS A 5 11.46 36.54 -49.92
N LYS A 6 11.19 37.20 -48.78
CA LYS A 6 11.92 38.30 -48.09
C LYS A 6 11.02 38.83 -46.96
N GLY A 7 11.52 39.32 -45.82
CA GLY A 7 12.91 39.30 -45.34
C GLY A 7 13.15 40.26 -44.16
N ASP A 8 13.67 39.71 -43.07
CA ASP A 8 14.63 40.25 -42.09
C ASP A 8 14.55 41.69 -41.52
N ILE A 9 14.46 41.72 -40.17
CA ILE A 9 15.31 42.47 -39.21
C ILE A 9 15.30 44.02 -39.21
N MET A 10 14.96 44.58 -38.04
CA MET A 10 15.74 45.70 -37.44
C MET A 10 15.63 45.75 -35.89
N LYS A 11 16.50 46.53 -35.22
CA LYS A 11 16.67 46.55 -33.75
C LYS A 11 16.86 47.97 -33.18
N PHE A 12 16.44 48.15 -31.92
CA PHE A 12 17.03 48.97 -30.84
C PHE A 12 16.80 50.50 -30.70
N LYS A 13 16.06 50.83 -29.62
CA LYS A 13 16.37 51.75 -28.48
C LYS A 13 16.33 53.30 -28.55
N SER A 14 15.51 53.84 -27.63
CA SER A 14 15.78 54.99 -26.71
C SER A 14 15.61 56.44 -27.24
N TYR A 15 15.45 57.52 -26.45
CA TYR A 15 15.56 57.78 -24.98
C TYR A 15 14.87 59.14 -24.59
N LEU A 16 14.48 59.37 -23.31
CA LEU A 16 14.26 60.69 -22.62
C LEU A 16 13.00 61.55 -23.06
N MET A 17 12.44 62.56 -22.35
CA MET A 17 12.67 63.18 -21.00
C MET A 17 11.47 64.03 -20.44
N ASN A 18 11.19 63.93 -19.12
CA ASN A 18 10.86 64.95 -18.07
C ASN A 18 9.74 66.05 -18.12
N LEU A 19 9.39 66.51 -16.88
CA LEU A 19 8.63 67.69 -16.38
C LEU A 19 7.07 67.61 -16.36
N SER A 20 6.33 68.12 -15.36
CA SER A 20 6.67 68.58 -13.97
C SER A 20 5.43 68.86 -13.07
N LEU A 21 5.55 68.56 -11.76
CA LEU A 21 4.97 69.24 -10.56
C LEU A 21 3.67 70.10 -10.66
N LEU A 22 2.59 69.74 -9.93
CA LEU A 22 2.14 70.44 -8.68
C LEU A 22 0.80 69.94 -8.06
N SER A 23 0.82 69.75 -6.73
CA SER A 23 -0.25 69.84 -5.70
C SER A 23 -1.76 69.74 -6.04
N ALA A 24 -2.45 68.81 -5.36
CA ALA A 24 -3.52 69.11 -4.39
C ALA A 24 -3.89 67.86 -3.55
N VAL A 25 -4.32 68.05 -2.29
CA VAL A 25 -4.88 66.97 -1.44
C VAL A 25 -6.38 67.20 -1.26
N VAL A 26 -7.19 66.19 -1.56
CA VAL A 26 -8.53 66.02 -0.98
C VAL A 26 -8.69 64.55 -0.58
N LEU A 27 -8.82 64.30 0.72
CA LEU A 27 -9.28 63.02 1.24
C LEU A 27 -10.79 62.92 0.99
N VAL A 28 -11.21 62.05 0.06
CA VAL A 28 -12.58 61.55 0.00
C VAL A 28 -12.54 60.11 0.50
N MET A 29 -13.00 59.88 1.73
CA MET A 29 -13.31 58.52 2.19
C MET A 29 -14.67 58.13 1.61
N SER A 30 -14.68 57.18 0.67
CA SER A 30 -15.91 56.71 0.04
C SER A 30 -15.80 55.23 -0.31
N GLY A 31 -16.43 54.38 0.52
CA GLY A 31 -16.76 52.99 0.23
C GLY A 31 -15.60 52.00 0.13
N CYS A 32 -15.69 50.92 0.91
CA CYS A 32 -15.50 49.62 0.29
C CYS A 32 -16.67 49.48 -0.69
N THR A 33 -16.40 49.53 -2.00
CA THR A 33 -17.38 49.11 -2.99
C THR A 33 -17.40 47.60 -3.00
N ASP A 34 -18.56 47.00 -2.75
CA ASP A 34 -18.81 45.64 -3.18
C ASP A 34 -18.59 45.59 -4.71
N ASP A 35 -17.79 44.64 -5.19
CA ASP A 35 -17.58 44.46 -6.63
C ASP A 35 -18.84 43.86 -7.25
N GLU A 36 -19.79 44.74 -7.62
CA GLU A 36 -21.01 44.38 -8.32
C GLU A 36 -20.71 43.50 -9.55
N PHE A 37 -21.36 42.35 -9.64
CA PHE A 37 -21.27 41.44 -10.79
C PHE A 37 -21.81 42.14 -12.05
N LYS A 38 -20.89 42.67 -12.87
CA LYS A 38 -21.25 43.48 -14.04
C LYS A 38 -21.89 42.63 -15.13
N GLN A 39 -23.02 43.11 -15.64
CA GLN A 39 -23.80 42.44 -16.67
C GLN A 39 -22.95 42.07 -17.89
N ASN A 40 -22.97 40.79 -18.25
CA ASN A 40 -22.51 40.30 -19.54
C ASN A 40 -23.52 39.29 -20.10
N ASN A 41 -23.54 39.10 -21.42
CA ASN A 41 -24.68 38.47 -22.13
C ASN A 41 -24.89 36.96 -21.87
N ASN A 42 -24.07 36.34 -21.02
CA ASN A 42 -24.00 34.89 -20.84
C ASN A 42 -24.78 34.35 -19.63
N ILE A 43 -25.46 35.20 -18.84
CA ILE A 43 -26.21 34.80 -17.62
C ILE A 43 -27.11 33.57 -17.92
N PRO A 44 -27.02 32.46 -17.17
CA PRO A 44 -27.85 31.29 -17.39
C PRO A 44 -29.34 31.61 -17.13
N LYS A 45 -30.24 31.19 -18.03
CA LYS A 45 -31.67 31.55 -17.98
C LYS A 45 -32.55 30.33 -17.70
N GLY A 46 -33.30 30.39 -16.59
CA GLY A 46 -34.25 29.37 -16.16
C GLY A 46 -35.19 29.90 -15.07
N ASN A 47 -36.09 29.05 -14.55
CA ASN A 47 -37.13 29.44 -13.58
C ASN A 47 -36.63 29.47 -12.10
N GLY A 48 -35.38 29.91 -11.88
CA GLY A 48 -34.73 29.86 -10.57
C GLY A 48 -33.75 31.02 -10.35
N ILE A 49 -33.31 31.19 -9.11
CA ILE A 49 -32.37 32.23 -8.69
C ILE A 49 -31.00 32.00 -9.35
N VAL A 50 -30.44 33.08 -9.92
CA VAL A 50 -29.06 33.13 -10.41
C VAL A 50 -28.12 33.41 -9.23
N PHE A 51 -27.06 32.62 -9.11
CA PHE A 51 -26.00 32.82 -8.11
C PHE A 51 -24.65 33.04 -8.80
N GLY A 52 -23.81 33.89 -8.20
CA GLY A 52 -22.39 34.03 -8.53
C GLY A 52 -21.53 33.44 -7.41
N ALA A 53 -20.44 32.75 -7.76
CA ALA A 53 -19.49 32.17 -6.80
C ALA A 53 -18.14 32.88 -6.88
N ASN A 54 -17.52 33.08 -5.71
CA ASN A 54 -16.14 33.53 -5.50
C ASN A 54 -15.54 32.64 -4.40
N ALA A 55 -14.22 32.40 -4.37
CA ALA A 55 -13.56 31.53 -3.40
C ALA A 55 -12.27 32.17 -2.84
N SER A 56 -12.05 32.04 -1.53
CA SER A 56 -11.20 32.98 -0.78
C SER A 56 -10.44 32.38 0.42
N TYR A 57 -9.11 32.45 0.39
CA TYR A 57 -8.28 32.38 1.61
C TYR A 57 -7.95 33.79 2.14
N ASN A 58 -7.77 33.92 3.45
CA ASN A 58 -7.61 35.21 4.14
C ASN A 58 -6.16 35.78 4.01
N GLY A 59 -5.78 36.17 2.79
CA GLY A 59 -4.48 36.76 2.48
C GLY A 59 -4.30 37.05 0.99
N GLY A 60 -4.75 38.23 0.56
CA GLY A 60 -4.68 38.68 -0.84
C GLY A 60 -5.99 38.57 -1.62
N LEU A 61 -6.03 39.14 -2.83
CA LEU A 61 -7.21 39.13 -3.70
C LEU A 61 -7.47 37.71 -4.25
N GLN A 62 -8.75 37.36 -4.37
CA GLN A 62 -9.23 36.03 -3.97
C GLN A 62 -9.55 35.10 -5.14
N THR A 63 -8.55 34.28 -5.45
CA THR A 63 -8.39 33.29 -6.52
C THR A 63 -8.96 31.86 -6.33
N ARG A 64 -10.26 31.56 -6.58
CA ARG A 64 -10.75 30.22 -7.05
C ARG A 64 -10.48 28.93 -6.14
N THR A 65 -10.46 27.66 -6.67
CA THR A 65 -10.53 26.35 -5.93
C THR A 65 -9.49 25.16 -6.12
N GLU A 66 -8.75 24.88 -7.22
CA GLU A 66 -7.67 23.83 -7.40
C GLU A 66 -6.21 24.36 -7.63
N TYR A 67 -5.33 24.30 -6.62
CA TYR A 67 -4.00 24.98 -6.51
C TYR A 67 -3.23 25.38 -7.80
N GLY A 68 -3.24 26.68 -8.12
CA GLY A 68 -2.57 27.37 -9.25
C GLY A 68 -1.25 28.10 -8.90
N ASP A 69 -1.03 29.29 -9.46
CA ASP A 69 0.20 30.10 -9.25
C ASP A 69 0.17 30.90 -7.93
N TYR A 70 1.34 31.32 -7.42
CA TYR A 70 1.41 32.16 -6.21
C TYR A 70 1.07 33.63 -6.51
N VAL A 71 -0.11 34.08 -6.10
CA VAL A 71 -0.50 35.49 -6.06
C VAL A 71 0.16 36.20 -4.87
N THR A 72 0.31 37.53 -4.97
CA THR A 72 0.79 38.36 -3.85
C THR A 72 -0.31 39.35 -3.49
N GLY A 73 -0.76 39.31 -2.24
CA GLY A 73 -1.82 40.16 -1.71
C GLY A 73 -1.42 41.63 -1.58
N ALA A 74 -2.42 42.50 -1.41
CA ALA A 74 -2.20 43.91 -1.09
C ALA A 74 -1.54 44.12 0.29
N ASP A 75 -1.56 43.11 1.16
CA ASP A 75 -0.83 43.03 2.43
C ASP A 75 0.61 42.48 2.28
N GLY A 76 1.04 42.18 1.05
CA GLY A 76 2.37 41.63 0.73
C GLY A 76 2.54 40.13 1.02
N LYS A 77 1.53 39.44 1.55
CA LYS A 77 1.59 37.98 1.73
C LYS A 77 1.53 37.28 0.38
N LYS A 78 2.15 36.11 0.29
CA LYS A 78 1.94 35.19 -0.83
C LYS A 78 1.01 34.08 -0.43
N SER A 79 0.02 33.85 -1.28
CA SER A 79 -0.91 32.73 -1.20
C SER A 79 -0.95 32.08 -2.58
N GLN A 80 -1.14 30.77 -2.62
CA GLN A 80 -1.42 30.11 -3.89
C GLN A 80 -2.83 30.53 -4.34
N GLU A 81 -2.98 31.01 -5.57
CA GLU A 81 -4.26 30.84 -6.28
C GLU A 81 -4.57 29.34 -6.30
N ILE A 82 -5.82 29.01 -6.49
CA ILE A 82 -6.43 27.70 -6.42
C ILE A 82 -7.42 27.78 -7.58
N LYS A 83 -7.53 26.95 -8.63
CA LYS A 83 -8.42 27.19 -9.79
C LYS A 83 -9.76 26.40 -9.82
N TRP A 84 -10.93 27.07 -9.84
CA TRP A 84 -12.24 26.41 -10.02
C TRP A 84 -12.21 25.66 -11.37
N LEU A 85 -13.08 24.68 -11.58
CA LEU A 85 -13.18 23.94 -12.83
C LEU A 85 -14.64 23.92 -13.31
N SER A 86 -14.88 23.81 -14.61
CA SER A 86 -16.24 23.61 -15.15
C SER A 86 -16.85 22.24 -14.80
N THR A 87 -16.06 21.38 -14.16
CA THR A 87 -16.49 20.12 -13.52
C THR A 87 -16.88 20.29 -12.06
N ASP A 88 -16.50 21.39 -11.41
CA ASP A 88 -16.86 21.65 -10.01
C ASP A 88 -18.36 21.91 -9.86
N LYS A 89 -18.89 21.51 -8.71
CA LYS A 89 -20.27 21.74 -8.32
C LYS A 89 -20.37 22.11 -6.84
N VAL A 90 -21.47 22.75 -6.48
CA VAL A 90 -21.81 23.16 -5.12
C VAL A 90 -23.26 22.80 -4.80
N ASP A 91 -23.53 22.36 -3.57
CA ASP A 91 -24.89 22.25 -3.05
C ASP A 91 -25.29 23.59 -2.42
N ILE A 92 -26.45 24.15 -2.79
CA ILE A 92 -27.03 25.34 -2.13
C ILE A 92 -28.32 24.96 -1.42
N TYR A 93 -28.41 25.28 -0.12
CA TYR A 93 -29.58 25.15 0.73
C TYR A 93 -30.22 26.53 1.00
N SER A 94 -31.55 26.61 0.95
CA SER A 94 -32.32 27.78 1.36
C SER A 94 -33.64 27.36 2.04
N PRO A 95 -33.83 27.64 3.34
CA PRO A 95 -34.95 27.10 4.11
C PRO A 95 -36.32 27.66 3.68
N SER A 96 -36.40 28.88 3.15
CA SER A 96 -37.66 29.50 2.72
C SER A 96 -38.05 29.18 1.26
N SER A 97 -37.09 28.92 0.36
CA SER A 97 -37.33 28.60 -1.07
C SER A 97 -38.54 27.65 -1.26
N PRO A 98 -39.58 28.04 -2.02
CA PRO A 98 -40.91 27.44 -1.87
C PRO A 98 -41.05 26.00 -2.38
N SER A 99 -40.32 25.63 -3.42
CA SER A 99 -40.43 24.33 -4.12
C SER A 99 -39.34 23.34 -3.70
N LEU A 100 -38.09 23.69 -3.96
CA LEU A 100 -36.90 22.93 -3.57
C LEU A 100 -36.14 23.67 -2.48
N LYS A 101 -35.72 22.95 -1.44
CA LYS A 101 -34.95 23.50 -0.29
C LYS A 101 -33.44 23.36 -0.47
N LYS A 102 -32.99 22.40 -1.28
CA LYS A 102 -31.58 22.16 -1.63
C LYS A 102 -31.50 21.82 -3.11
N VAL A 103 -30.53 22.38 -3.84
CA VAL A 103 -30.28 22.12 -5.26
C VAL A 103 -28.77 22.10 -5.51
N GLU A 104 -28.33 21.20 -6.39
CA GLU A 104 -26.96 21.14 -6.90
C GLU A 104 -26.78 22.12 -8.08
N TYR A 105 -25.71 22.92 -8.03
CA TYR A 105 -25.34 23.87 -9.06
C TYR A 105 -23.94 23.56 -9.63
N GLY A 106 -23.81 23.55 -10.95
CA GLY A 106 -22.52 23.45 -11.64
C GLY A 106 -21.85 24.81 -11.87
N ILE A 107 -20.52 24.84 -11.86
CA ILE A 107 -19.70 26.01 -12.17
C ILE A 107 -19.72 26.28 -13.68
N THR A 108 -20.22 27.46 -14.09
CA THR A 108 -20.36 27.88 -15.50
C THR A 108 -19.86 29.30 -15.74
N ASN A 109 -19.69 29.68 -17.00
CA ASN A 109 -19.22 31.02 -17.42
C ASN A 109 -17.96 31.49 -16.67
N VAL A 110 -16.97 30.60 -16.58
CA VAL A 110 -15.60 30.98 -16.21
C VAL A 110 -15.10 32.00 -17.23
N ASP A 111 -14.79 33.23 -16.80
CA ASP A 111 -14.05 34.17 -17.63
C ASP A 111 -12.58 33.76 -17.64
N GLU A 112 -12.00 33.54 -18.83
CA GLU A 112 -10.59 33.21 -19.05
C GLU A 112 -9.60 34.28 -18.48
N ASN A 113 -10.12 35.45 -18.05
CA ASN A 113 -9.36 36.58 -17.53
C ASN A 113 -9.74 36.97 -16.08
N GLN A 114 -10.86 36.46 -15.54
CA GLN A 114 -11.36 36.74 -14.19
C GLN A 114 -11.87 35.48 -13.51
N GLU A 115 -11.01 34.46 -13.53
CA GLU A 115 -11.45 33.09 -13.35
C GLU A 115 -12.10 32.78 -11.97
N ASN A 116 -11.86 33.58 -10.91
CA ASN A 116 -12.52 33.45 -9.58
C ASN A 116 -14.02 33.55 -9.60
N GLN A 117 -14.54 34.33 -10.54
CA GLN A 117 -15.96 34.56 -10.65
C GLN A 117 -16.55 33.51 -11.59
N ALA A 118 -17.49 32.74 -11.06
CA ALA A 118 -18.27 31.78 -11.82
C ALA A 118 -19.76 32.04 -11.64
N TYR A 119 -20.55 31.78 -12.68
CA TYR A 119 -22.00 31.72 -12.56
C TYR A 119 -22.40 30.29 -12.21
N LEU A 120 -23.26 30.14 -11.21
CA LEU A 120 -23.79 28.85 -10.79
C LEU A 120 -25.06 28.54 -11.59
N LEU A 121 -25.04 27.44 -12.33
CA LEU A 121 -26.19 26.92 -13.07
C LEU A 121 -26.80 25.73 -12.33
N ALA A 122 -28.08 25.83 -11.95
CA ALA A 122 -28.82 24.72 -11.36
C ALA A 122 -28.87 23.53 -12.33
N LEU A 123 -28.60 22.32 -11.83
CA LEU A 123 -28.65 21.09 -12.61
C LEU A 123 -30.07 20.48 -12.62
N GLY A 124 -31.06 21.33 -12.94
CA GLY A 124 -32.49 21.04 -12.87
C GLY A 124 -33.30 22.31 -12.62
N ASP A 125 -34.44 22.17 -11.93
CA ASP A 125 -35.12 23.33 -11.34
C ASP A 125 -34.26 23.95 -10.24
N GLY A 126 -34.06 25.26 -10.30
CA GLY A 126 -33.27 26.01 -9.30
C GLY A 126 -34.06 26.34 -8.02
N LEU A 127 -33.35 26.79 -6.98
CA LEU A 127 -33.97 27.46 -5.84
C LEU A 127 -34.78 28.68 -6.31
N GLN A 128 -35.87 29.00 -5.59
CA GLN A 128 -36.81 30.05 -5.97
C GLN A 128 -36.96 31.09 -4.86
N TRP A 129 -37.35 32.30 -5.25
CA TRP A 129 -37.64 33.40 -4.32
C TRP A 129 -38.88 33.09 -3.49
N ASP A 130 -38.79 33.18 -2.17
CA ASP A 130 -39.95 33.20 -1.29
C ASP A 130 -40.67 34.56 -1.42
N ARG A 131 -41.60 34.64 -2.37
CA ARG A 131 -42.44 35.83 -2.60
C ARG A 131 -43.41 36.16 -1.45
N THR A 132 -43.36 35.45 -0.31
CA THR A 132 -44.07 35.80 0.93
C THR A 132 -43.19 36.50 1.98
N SER A 133 -41.86 36.50 1.80
CA SER A 133 -40.89 37.15 2.67
C SER A 133 -40.33 38.46 2.06
N SER A 134 -39.67 39.28 2.88
CA SER A 134 -38.81 40.38 2.44
C SER A 134 -37.34 39.96 2.26
N THR A 135 -36.89 38.91 2.95
CA THR A 135 -35.51 38.42 2.95
C THR A 135 -35.43 36.90 2.81
N GLN A 136 -34.34 36.41 2.24
CA GLN A 136 -34.06 34.98 2.08
C GLN A 136 -32.59 34.70 2.39
N SER A 137 -32.33 33.58 3.09
CA SER A 137 -30.97 33.15 3.43
C SER A 137 -30.54 31.95 2.58
N PHE A 138 -29.25 31.90 2.26
CA PHE A 138 -28.62 30.88 1.43
C PHE A 138 -27.36 30.35 2.12
N TYR A 139 -27.18 29.04 2.08
CA TYR A 139 -26.07 28.32 2.69
C TYR A 139 -25.54 27.33 1.66
N ALA A 140 -24.30 27.48 1.21
CA ALA A 140 -23.73 26.67 0.15
C ALA A 140 -22.43 25.99 0.59
N ILE A 141 -22.14 24.83 -0.01
CA ILE A 141 -20.90 24.08 0.24
C ILE A 141 -20.21 23.66 -1.06
N TYR A 142 -18.88 23.53 -1.00
CA TYR A 142 -18.06 22.80 -1.96
C TYR A 142 -17.32 21.66 -1.23
N PRO A 143 -17.09 20.50 -1.88
CA PRO A 143 -17.75 20.05 -3.11
C PRO A 143 -19.23 19.72 -2.88
N SER A 144 -20.04 19.62 -3.94
CA SER A 144 -21.32 18.91 -3.83
C SER A 144 -21.06 17.42 -3.61
N LYS A 145 -21.97 16.72 -2.93
CA LYS A 145 -21.81 15.27 -2.73
C LYS A 145 -21.72 14.50 -4.04
N GLU A 146 -22.51 14.89 -5.05
CA GLU A 146 -22.59 14.15 -6.31
C GLU A 146 -21.52 14.54 -7.35
N SER A 147 -20.67 15.55 -7.08
CA SER A 147 -19.42 15.77 -7.85
C SER A 147 -18.22 14.96 -7.34
N MET A 148 -18.27 14.41 -6.12
CA MET A 148 -17.10 13.78 -5.51
C MET A 148 -16.62 12.55 -6.30
N SER A 149 -15.31 12.48 -6.58
CA SER A 149 -14.69 11.38 -7.31
C SER A 149 -14.35 10.17 -6.44
N ASN A 150 -14.04 10.41 -5.16
CA ASN A 150 -13.77 9.37 -4.18
C ASN A 150 -15.07 8.81 -3.59
N GLU A 151 -15.54 7.69 -4.14
CA GLU A 151 -16.74 6.98 -3.68
C GLU A 151 -16.70 6.60 -2.19
N ALA A 152 -15.54 6.26 -1.62
CA ALA A 152 -15.45 5.92 -0.19
C ALA A 152 -15.73 7.13 0.72
N VAL A 153 -15.32 8.34 0.31
CA VAL A 153 -15.64 9.59 1.02
C VAL A 153 -17.09 10.01 0.71
N LYS A 154 -17.49 9.96 -0.56
CA LYS A 154 -18.85 10.29 -1.02
C LYS A 154 -19.93 9.54 -0.24
N ASN A 155 -19.73 8.26 0.03
CA ASN A 155 -20.69 7.43 0.77
C ASN A 155 -20.91 7.88 2.23
N VAL A 156 -19.96 8.57 2.88
CA VAL A 156 -20.03 8.90 4.31
C VAL A 156 -20.39 10.36 4.64
N VAL A 157 -20.39 11.25 3.63
CA VAL A 157 -20.74 12.68 3.75
C VAL A 157 -22.22 12.97 3.46
N SER A 158 -22.70 14.12 3.95
CA SER A 158 -24.05 14.63 3.69
C SER A 158 -24.16 16.14 3.96
N PHE A 159 -25.02 16.85 3.24
CA PHE A 159 -25.40 18.23 3.56
C PHE A 159 -26.92 18.36 3.59
N GLU A 160 -27.50 18.52 4.78
CA GLU A 160 -28.94 18.58 4.98
C GLU A 160 -29.31 19.70 5.96
N ASN A 161 -30.39 20.43 5.67
CA ASN A 161 -30.91 21.52 6.51
C ASN A 161 -29.90 22.62 6.90
N GLY A 162 -28.86 22.82 6.08
CA GLY A 162 -27.78 23.78 6.36
C GLY A 162 -26.64 23.23 7.22
N VAL A 163 -26.69 21.95 7.61
CA VAL A 163 -25.63 21.26 8.34
C VAL A 163 -24.84 20.37 7.38
N LEU A 164 -23.54 20.64 7.26
CA LEU A 164 -22.58 19.75 6.61
C LEU A 164 -22.15 18.67 7.60
N LYS A 165 -22.08 17.43 7.14
CA LYS A 165 -21.26 16.35 7.71
C LYS A 165 -20.18 16.00 6.68
N GLY A 166 -18.95 16.43 6.94
CA GLY A 166 -17.77 16.17 6.10
C GLY A 166 -16.90 15.04 6.65
N TYR A 167 -15.91 14.64 5.85
CA TYR A 167 -14.92 13.63 6.20
C TYR A 167 -13.56 13.89 5.55
N ILE A 168 -12.49 13.83 6.34
CA ILE A 168 -11.09 13.94 5.91
C ILE A 168 -10.46 12.53 5.98
N PRO A 169 -9.97 11.96 4.87
CA PRO A 169 -9.32 10.66 4.90
C PRO A 169 -7.87 10.74 5.42
N VAL A 170 -7.42 9.66 6.07
CA VAL A 170 -6.02 9.46 6.48
C VAL A 170 -5.12 9.32 5.24
N ASN A 171 -5.50 8.47 4.28
CA ASN A 171 -4.78 8.33 3.01
C ASN A 171 -5.27 9.42 2.03
N GLN A 172 -4.44 10.42 1.75
CA GLN A 172 -4.72 11.47 0.77
C GLN A 172 -4.02 11.19 -0.55
N GLN A 173 -4.71 11.55 -1.62
CA GLN A 173 -4.35 11.21 -2.99
C GLN A 173 -3.78 12.44 -3.68
N HIS A 174 -2.57 12.30 -4.23
CA HIS A 174 -1.90 13.33 -5.01
C HIS A 174 -1.41 12.74 -6.32
N THR A 175 -1.82 13.35 -7.43
CA THR A 175 -1.31 13.03 -8.77
C THR A 175 0.02 13.76 -8.96
N ILE A 176 1.12 13.03 -8.82
CA ILE A 176 2.47 13.55 -9.03
C ILE A 176 2.85 13.44 -10.51
N THR A 177 3.30 14.54 -11.12
CA THR A 177 3.79 14.60 -12.51
C THR A 177 4.91 15.63 -12.68
N LYS A 178 5.54 15.67 -13.86
CA LYS A 178 6.32 16.82 -14.34
C LYS A 178 5.52 17.61 -15.38
N ASN A 179 5.65 18.94 -15.35
CA ASN A 179 5.09 19.82 -16.38
C ASN A 179 6.02 19.98 -17.60
N ASP A 180 5.55 20.69 -18.63
CA ASP A 180 6.29 20.99 -19.88
C ASP A 180 7.67 21.64 -19.68
N LYS A 181 7.93 22.22 -18.49
CA LYS A 181 9.21 22.85 -18.12
C LYS A 181 10.12 21.91 -17.30
N GLY A 182 9.70 20.66 -17.08
CA GLY A 182 10.40 19.64 -16.31
C GLY A 182 10.26 19.74 -14.79
N ALA A 183 9.47 20.71 -14.28
CA ALA A 183 9.29 20.91 -12.85
C ALA A 183 8.17 20.00 -12.30
N TRP A 184 8.36 19.50 -11.06
CA TRP A 184 7.40 18.63 -10.38
C TRP A 184 6.14 19.37 -9.95
N ILE A 185 4.99 18.69 -10.05
CA ILE A 185 3.69 19.11 -9.54
C ILE A 185 3.09 17.92 -8.77
N ALA A 186 2.47 18.19 -7.61
CA ALA A 186 1.60 17.25 -6.92
C ALA A 186 0.19 17.83 -6.82
N LYS A 187 -0.73 17.40 -7.69
CA LYS A 187 -2.13 17.83 -7.65
C LYS A 187 -2.90 17.01 -6.60
N PRO A 188 -3.39 17.60 -5.49
CA PRO A 188 -4.23 16.87 -4.55
C PRO A 188 -5.59 16.53 -5.16
N ASN A 189 -6.27 15.51 -4.63
CA ASN A 189 -7.70 15.34 -4.84
C ASN A 189 -8.48 16.45 -4.10
N MET A 190 -9.23 17.27 -4.84
CA MET A 190 -9.99 18.40 -4.29
C MET A 190 -11.27 17.98 -3.56
N ASP A 191 -11.68 16.71 -3.63
CA ASP A 191 -12.79 16.14 -2.84
C ASP A 191 -12.63 16.38 -1.32
N TYR A 192 -11.42 16.68 -0.85
CA TYR A 192 -11.08 16.90 0.55
C TYR A 192 -10.94 18.39 0.93
N LEU A 193 -11.00 19.33 -0.04
CA LEU A 193 -11.10 20.76 0.25
C LEU A 193 -12.56 21.13 0.44
N TYR A 194 -13.03 21.12 1.68
CA TYR A 194 -14.38 21.61 1.98
C TYR A 194 -14.35 23.13 2.10
N MET A 195 -15.32 23.80 1.49
CA MET A 195 -15.56 25.25 1.62
C MET A 195 -17.05 25.53 1.83
N ALA A 196 -17.38 26.68 2.41
CA ALA A 196 -18.76 27.12 2.55
C ALA A 196 -18.93 28.61 2.23
N ALA A 197 -20.10 28.97 1.72
CA ALA A 197 -20.56 30.35 1.60
C ALA A 197 -21.90 30.49 2.35
N VAL A 198 -22.07 31.60 3.07
CA VAL A 198 -23.32 31.95 3.77
C VAL A 198 -23.72 33.36 3.39
N GLN A 199 -24.93 33.51 2.88
CA GLN A 199 -25.56 34.81 2.65
C GLN A 199 -26.84 34.84 3.48
N LYS A 200 -26.81 35.52 4.64
CA LYS A 200 -28.00 35.74 5.45
C LYS A 200 -28.80 36.95 4.98
N ASP A 201 -30.11 36.85 5.16
CA ASP A 201 -31.09 37.92 5.02
C ASP A 201 -30.97 38.77 3.75
N TYR A 202 -30.66 38.13 2.61
CA TYR A 202 -30.60 38.78 1.30
C TYR A 202 -31.98 39.36 0.96
N THR A 203 -32.05 40.67 0.70
CA THR A 203 -33.28 41.37 0.31
C THR A 203 -33.83 40.81 -1.00
N ILE A 204 -35.04 40.28 -0.98
CA ILE A 204 -35.65 39.65 -2.15
C ILE A 204 -35.97 40.75 -3.19
N PRO A 205 -35.45 40.67 -4.44
CA PRO A 205 -35.66 41.71 -5.44
C PRO A 205 -37.14 41.89 -5.79
N ALA A 206 -37.61 43.13 -5.95
CA ALA A 206 -39.03 43.45 -6.16
C ALA A 206 -39.61 43.00 -7.52
N ALA A 207 -38.76 42.52 -8.41
CA ALA A 207 -39.10 41.87 -9.68
C ALA A 207 -38.17 40.65 -9.87
N ASP A 208 -38.22 39.99 -11.02
CA ASP A 208 -37.18 39.04 -11.43
C ASP A 208 -35.99 39.83 -12.00
N ALA A 209 -35.22 40.45 -11.10
CA ALA A 209 -34.01 41.20 -11.45
C ALA A 209 -32.89 40.27 -11.95
N ASN A 210 -32.04 40.77 -12.85
CA ASN A 210 -30.89 40.02 -13.38
C ASN A 210 -29.71 39.95 -12.40
N ASP A 211 -29.80 40.65 -11.28
CA ASP A 211 -28.70 40.82 -10.33
C ASP A 211 -28.69 39.61 -9.37
N GLY A 212 -27.70 38.73 -9.55
CA GLY A 212 -27.62 37.45 -8.85
C GLY A 212 -27.20 37.57 -7.38
N VAL A 213 -27.39 36.48 -6.63
CA VAL A 213 -26.88 36.36 -5.26
C VAL A 213 -25.40 36.00 -5.30
N SER A 214 -24.53 36.86 -4.77
CA SER A 214 -23.10 36.54 -4.59
C SER A 214 -22.92 35.56 -3.42
N LEU A 215 -22.07 34.56 -3.60
CA LEU A 215 -21.65 33.58 -2.60
C LEU A 215 -20.13 33.57 -2.48
N HIS A 216 -19.63 34.06 -1.35
CA HIS A 216 -18.21 34.13 -1.03
C HIS A 216 -17.78 32.87 -0.27
N PHE A 217 -17.32 31.85 -1.00
CA PHE A 217 -16.81 30.62 -0.42
C PHE A 217 -15.52 30.90 0.36
N VAL A 218 -15.54 30.51 1.63
CA VAL A 218 -14.37 30.46 2.51
C VAL A 218 -14.08 29.00 2.86
N PRO A 219 -12.81 28.59 2.95
CA PRO A 219 -12.40 27.27 3.39
C PRO A 219 -13.04 26.91 4.73
N LEU A 220 -13.54 25.67 4.77
CA LEU A 220 -13.80 24.97 6.01
C LEU A 220 -12.55 24.21 6.44
N THR A 221 -11.85 23.50 5.55
CA THR A 221 -10.69 22.70 5.94
C THR A 221 -9.44 23.52 6.27
N THR A 222 -8.72 23.03 7.27
CA THR A 222 -7.34 23.43 7.56
C THR A 222 -6.43 22.84 6.47
N THR A 223 -5.46 23.61 5.98
CA THR A 223 -4.51 23.14 4.95
C THR A 223 -3.06 23.37 5.40
N LEU A 224 -2.24 22.32 5.32
CA LEU A 224 -0.78 22.42 5.35
C LEU A 224 -0.26 22.42 3.91
N GLU A 225 0.35 23.52 3.47
CA GLU A 225 1.11 23.55 2.21
C GLU A 225 2.57 23.23 2.53
N LEU A 226 3.00 22.05 2.11
CA LEU A 226 4.33 21.50 2.38
C LEU A 226 5.17 21.51 1.10
N THR A 227 6.07 22.48 0.95
CA THR A 227 7.15 22.40 -0.04
C THR A 227 8.29 21.54 0.50
N ILE A 228 8.73 20.56 -0.29
CA ILE A 228 9.99 19.83 -0.08
C ILE A 228 10.99 20.26 -1.16
N GLU A 229 12.14 20.80 -0.75
CA GLU A 229 13.20 21.27 -1.64
C GLU A 229 14.38 20.29 -1.68
N GLY A 230 14.80 19.87 -2.88
CA GLY A 230 15.89 18.91 -3.08
C GLY A 230 17.30 19.48 -2.83
N PRO A 231 18.35 18.63 -2.87
CA PRO A 231 18.32 17.25 -3.35
C PRO A 231 17.89 16.20 -2.32
N THR A 232 17.28 15.12 -2.79
CA THR A 232 17.06 13.87 -2.03
C THR A 232 18.25 12.92 -2.18
N GLU A 233 18.78 12.38 -1.08
CA GLU A 233 19.81 11.31 -1.12
C GLU A 233 19.23 9.91 -1.43
N ALA A 234 17.96 9.69 -1.08
CA ALA A 234 17.18 8.51 -1.41
C ALA A 234 15.77 8.95 -1.89
N PRO A 235 15.18 8.29 -2.91
CA PRO A 235 13.84 8.63 -3.38
C PRO A 235 12.77 8.52 -2.29
N ILE A 236 11.75 9.37 -2.37
CA ILE A 236 10.66 9.45 -1.40
C ILE A 236 9.61 8.38 -1.72
N ALA A 237 9.34 7.49 -0.77
CA ALA A 237 8.31 6.45 -0.87
C ALA A 237 6.97 6.87 -0.21
N SER A 238 7.01 7.60 0.89
CA SER A 238 5.82 8.21 1.52
C SER A 238 6.15 9.50 2.26
N ILE A 239 5.11 10.31 2.46
CA ILE A 239 5.12 11.47 3.36
C ILE A 239 3.97 11.26 4.35
N ASN A 240 4.24 11.45 5.65
CA ASN A 240 3.23 11.35 6.69
C ASN A 240 3.25 12.62 7.56
N VAL A 241 2.08 13.16 7.87
CA VAL A 241 1.90 14.32 8.75
C VAL A 241 1.21 13.84 10.02
N PHE A 242 1.73 14.18 11.20
CA PHE A 242 1.24 13.70 12.49
C PHE A 242 0.94 14.85 13.46
N ALA A 243 -0.05 14.69 14.34
CA ALA A 243 -0.18 15.46 15.56
C ALA A 243 0.43 14.70 16.75
N ASN A 244 1.56 15.19 17.29
CA ASN A 244 2.38 14.49 18.30
C ASN A 244 1.70 14.25 19.68
N ASN A 245 0.42 14.60 19.84
CA ASN A 245 -0.35 14.48 21.09
C ASN A 245 -1.57 13.54 20.96
N GLY A 246 -1.80 12.93 19.80
CA GLY A 246 -3.01 12.14 19.52
C GLY A 246 -4.26 12.98 19.21
N GLU A 247 -4.11 14.27 18.87
CA GLU A 247 -5.23 15.08 18.37
C GLU A 247 -5.67 14.59 16.99
N ASN A 248 -6.97 14.41 16.78
CA ASN A 248 -7.49 13.91 15.52
C ASN A 248 -7.33 14.98 14.41
N ILE A 249 -6.52 14.71 13.39
CA ILE A 249 -6.39 15.57 12.21
C ILE A 249 -7.10 15.00 10.97
N ALA A 250 -7.61 13.77 11.05
CA ALA A 250 -8.46 13.14 10.04
C ALA A 250 -9.73 12.55 10.67
N GLY A 251 -10.75 12.24 9.86
CA GLY A 251 -12.03 11.69 10.30
C GLY A 251 -13.21 12.60 10.01
N TYR A 252 -14.28 12.45 10.80
CA TYR A 252 -15.55 13.15 10.59
C TYR A 252 -15.55 14.56 11.19
N PHE A 253 -16.29 15.48 10.58
CA PHE A 253 -16.65 16.76 11.18
C PHE A 253 -18.04 17.22 10.75
N THR A 254 -18.61 18.13 11.52
CA THR A 254 -19.91 18.76 11.24
C THR A 254 -19.85 20.27 11.39
N CYS A 255 -20.37 21.00 10.40
CA CYS A 255 -20.46 22.46 10.41
C CYS A 255 -21.92 22.88 10.22
N ASP A 256 -22.49 23.62 11.17
CA ASP A 256 -23.86 24.15 11.08
C ASP A 256 -23.84 25.58 10.55
N LEU A 257 -24.02 25.71 9.23
CA LEU A 257 -23.95 27.01 8.55
C LEU A 257 -25.09 27.95 8.95
N THR A 258 -26.18 27.43 9.54
CA THR A 258 -27.33 28.24 9.96
C THR A 258 -27.00 29.16 11.14
N LYS A 259 -25.96 28.84 11.92
CA LYS A 259 -25.49 29.64 13.06
C LYS A 259 -24.57 30.80 12.66
N VAL A 260 -23.90 30.69 11.52
CA VAL A 260 -22.80 31.57 11.04
C VAL A 260 -23.32 32.93 10.56
N GLY A 261 -22.49 33.97 10.56
CA GLY A 261 -22.77 35.24 9.87
C GLY A 261 -22.75 35.12 8.33
N THR A 262 -22.94 36.23 7.62
CA THR A 262 -22.66 36.29 6.18
C THR A 262 -21.16 36.23 5.92
N THR A 263 -20.70 35.33 5.05
CA THR A 263 -19.29 35.17 4.67
C THR A 263 -18.85 36.30 3.75
N SER A 264 -17.75 36.98 4.10
CA SER A 264 -17.22 38.15 3.38
C SER A 264 -15.70 38.09 3.16
N GLY A 265 -15.14 36.88 3.04
CA GLY A 265 -13.70 36.64 2.87
C GLY A 265 -12.93 36.31 4.15
N THR A 266 -13.63 36.17 5.29
CA THR A 266 -13.10 35.60 6.54
C THR A 266 -14.01 34.47 7.03
N ASN A 267 -13.44 33.55 7.82
CA ASN A 267 -14.09 32.37 8.37
C ASN A 267 -14.05 32.32 9.91
N ASN A 268 -13.77 33.45 10.59
CA ASN A 268 -13.62 33.51 12.05
C ASN A 268 -14.88 33.11 12.84
N ASP A 269 -16.06 33.26 12.25
CA ASP A 269 -17.36 32.92 12.86
C ASP A 269 -17.87 31.53 12.44
N LEU A 270 -17.10 30.79 11.63
CA LEU A 270 -17.34 29.37 11.37
C LEU A 270 -16.73 28.56 12.51
N ASN A 271 -17.52 27.65 13.06
CA ASN A 271 -17.04 26.60 13.96
C ASN A 271 -17.55 25.25 13.45
N CYS A 272 -16.68 24.24 13.46
CA CYS A 272 -17.01 22.89 13.06
C CYS A 272 -16.64 21.92 14.18
N ASP A 273 -17.63 21.20 14.69
CA ASP A 273 -17.43 20.17 15.70
C ASP A 273 -16.87 18.91 15.01
N TYR A 274 -15.76 18.35 15.50
CA TYR A 274 -15.26 17.08 14.98
C TYR A 274 -16.04 15.91 15.59
N GLY A 275 -16.32 14.89 14.77
CA GLY A 275 -17.00 13.68 15.22
C GLY A 275 -16.03 12.77 15.96
N GLN A 276 -16.23 12.57 17.27
CA GLN A 276 -15.40 11.64 18.02
C GLN A 276 -15.51 10.22 17.44
N SER A 277 -14.35 9.58 17.28
CA SER A 277 -14.19 8.22 16.78
C SER A 277 -13.57 7.37 17.89
N ALA A 278 -13.88 6.07 17.92
CA ALA A 278 -13.26 5.17 18.90
C ALA A 278 -11.75 5.04 18.65
N THR A 279 -11.38 4.93 17.37
CA THR A 279 -9.99 4.89 16.90
C THR A 279 -9.50 6.31 16.60
N VAL A 280 -8.32 6.66 17.11
CA VAL A 280 -7.70 7.97 16.87
C VAL A 280 -7.19 8.08 15.42
N ARG A 281 -7.09 9.31 14.93
CA ARG A 281 -6.82 9.67 13.53
C ARG A 281 -5.90 10.88 13.45
N ASP A 282 -4.78 10.78 14.15
CA ASP A 282 -3.77 11.83 14.33
C ASP A 282 -2.74 11.91 13.18
N MET A 283 -2.94 11.14 12.11
CA MET A 283 -2.05 11.03 10.95
C MET A 283 -2.77 11.30 9.61
N ILE A 284 -2.06 11.97 8.69
CA ILE A 284 -2.32 11.95 7.24
C ILE A 284 -1.15 11.27 6.52
N SER A 285 -1.43 10.53 5.46
CA SER A 285 -0.47 9.82 4.61
C SER A 285 -0.63 10.22 3.14
N ILE A 286 0.49 10.44 2.46
CA ILE A 286 0.59 10.76 1.03
C ILE A 286 1.59 9.83 0.38
N SER A 287 1.26 9.34 -0.82
CA SER A 287 2.16 8.51 -1.64
C SER A 287 3.32 9.33 -2.20
N GLY A 288 4.54 8.82 -2.11
CA GLY A 288 5.70 9.40 -2.80
C GLY A 288 5.83 8.96 -4.27
N TYR A 289 4.90 8.15 -4.79
CA TYR A 289 5.01 7.54 -6.11
C TYR A 289 4.32 8.34 -7.21
N TYR A 290 4.90 8.32 -8.42
CA TYR A 290 4.37 8.92 -9.64
C TYR A 290 4.31 7.89 -10.78
N ASP A 291 3.43 8.12 -11.76
CA ASP A 291 3.36 7.24 -12.95
C ASP A 291 4.36 7.67 -14.03
N ASP A 292 5.21 6.73 -14.44
CA ASP A 292 6.06 6.85 -15.62
C ASP A 292 5.63 5.82 -16.66
N ASN A 293 4.69 6.21 -17.52
CA ASN A 293 4.18 5.40 -18.63
C ASN A 293 3.63 4.03 -18.19
N GLY A 294 2.84 3.99 -17.12
CA GLY A 294 2.31 2.77 -16.49
C GLY A 294 3.28 2.07 -15.53
N THR A 295 4.47 2.62 -15.29
CA THR A 295 5.43 2.13 -14.28
C THR A 295 5.48 3.11 -13.11
N GLN A 296 4.99 2.70 -11.94
CA GLN A 296 5.05 3.52 -10.73
C GLN A 296 6.48 3.61 -10.17
N LYS A 297 6.97 4.84 -9.97
CA LYS A 297 8.32 5.14 -9.48
C LYS A 297 8.27 6.09 -8.27
N PRO A 298 9.18 5.96 -7.29
CA PRO A 298 9.28 6.88 -6.15
C PRO A 298 9.87 8.23 -6.59
N LEU A 299 9.46 9.31 -5.92
CA LEU A 299 9.87 10.67 -6.25
C LEU A 299 11.33 10.95 -5.85
N GLU A 300 12.16 11.29 -6.82
CA GLU A 300 13.51 11.82 -6.60
C GLU A 300 13.56 13.30 -6.97
N LEU A 301 14.15 14.13 -6.11
CA LEU A 301 14.32 15.58 -6.32
C LEU A 301 15.80 15.88 -6.54
N ALA A 302 16.14 16.44 -7.71
CA ALA A 302 17.49 16.93 -7.96
C ALA A 302 17.80 18.24 -7.20
N ALA A 303 19.07 18.64 -7.17
CA ALA A 303 19.47 19.89 -6.53
C ALA A 303 18.84 21.11 -7.25
N GLY A 304 18.03 21.89 -6.52
CA GLY A 304 17.27 23.00 -7.09
C GLY A 304 15.87 22.63 -7.62
N GLU A 305 15.51 21.35 -7.65
CA GLU A 305 14.11 20.94 -7.78
C GLU A 305 13.38 21.07 -6.45
N SER A 306 12.06 21.20 -6.52
CA SER A 306 11.17 21.12 -5.37
C SER A 306 9.80 20.64 -5.81
N ILE A 307 9.00 20.15 -4.86
CA ILE A 307 7.59 19.82 -5.04
C ILE A 307 6.79 20.45 -3.89
N THR A 308 5.51 20.74 -4.10
CA THR A 308 4.62 21.24 -3.04
C THR A 308 3.37 20.38 -2.95
N PHE A 309 3.11 19.83 -1.77
CA PHE A 309 1.90 19.08 -1.44
C PHE A 309 0.96 19.98 -0.63
N ASN A 310 -0.31 20.03 -1.00
CA ASN A 310 -1.34 20.60 -0.13
C ASN A 310 -2.02 19.43 0.60
N VAL A 311 -1.96 19.45 1.93
CA VAL A 311 -2.48 18.40 2.83
C VAL A 311 -3.66 18.97 3.58
N PHE A 312 -4.80 18.27 3.61
CA PHE A 312 -6.01 18.74 4.30
C PHE A 312 -6.13 18.12 5.69
N LEU A 313 -6.55 18.90 6.68
CA LEU A 313 -6.66 18.49 8.09
C LEU A 313 -8.03 18.91 8.65
N LEU A 314 -8.42 18.29 9.76
CA LEU A 314 -9.67 18.60 10.47
C LEU A 314 -9.73 20.08 10.90
N PRO A 315 -10.93 20.72 10.84
CA PRO A 315 -11.06 22.15 11.08
C PRO A 315 -11.69 22.46 12.44
N HIS A 316 -10.91 22.30 13.52
CA HIS A 316 -11.44 22.22 14.89
C HIS A 316 -10.58 22.89 15.99
N THR A 317 -9.27 23.04 15.82
CA THR A 317 -8.37 23.58 16.85
C THR A 317 -7.07 24.12 16.25
N ASP A 318 -6.32 24.91 17.04
CA ASP A 318 -4.97 25.37 16.71
C ASP A 318 -3.95 24.24 16.91
N LEU A 319 -3.37 23.74 15.82
CA LEU A 319 -2.38 22.65 15.87
C LEU A 319 -0.96 23.25 15.89
N THR A 320 -0.23 23.03 17.00
CA THR A 320 1.10 23.62 17.28
C THR A 320 2.22 22.58 17.41
N ASN A 321 1.87 21.30 17.23
CA ASN A 321 2.65 20.12 17.57
C ASN A 321 2.74 19.13 16.41
N ILE A 322 2.69 19.65 15.17
CA ILE A 322 2.70 18.85 13.94
C ILE A 322 4.13 18.39 13.60
N SER A 323 4.28 17.15 13.16
CA SER A 323 5.52 16.64 12.56
C SER A 323 5.29 16.11 11.15
N VAL A 324 6.34 16.17 10.31
CA VAL A 324 6.39 15.59 8.97
C VAL A 324 7.43 14.48 8.93
N ARG A 325 7.02 13.24 8.66
CA ARG A 325 7.90 12.12 8.30
C ARG A 325 8.04 12.04 6.78
N VAL A 326 9.26 11.85 6.32
CA VAL A 326 9.56 11.43 4.94
C VAL A 326 10.20 10.04 5.01
N ALA A 327 9.66 9.08 4.27
CA ALA A 327 10.22 7.74 4.15
C ALA A 327 11.07 7.63 2.88
N GLY A 328 12.33 7.23 3.03
CA GLY A 328 13.16 6.86 1.89
C GLY A 328 12.80 5.49 1.34
N PHE A 329 13.04 5.29 0.05
CA PHE A 329 12.78 4.04 -0.64
C PHE A 329 13.80 2.95 -0.25
N ASN A 330 13.33 1.87 0.38
CA ASN A 330 14.12 0.74 0.92
C ASN A 330 15.27 1.16 1.86
N THR A 331 15.02 2.18 2.68
CA THR A 331 15.98 2.75 3.63
C THR A 331 15.23 3.44 4.78
N ALA A 332 15.96 4.10 5.68
CA ALA A 332 15.48 4.90 6.79
C ALA A 332 14.37 5.93 6.43
N SER A 333 13.65 6.34 7.46
CA SER A 333 12.74 7.49 7.42
C SER A 333 13.16 8.54 8.43
N LYS A 334 12.83 9.81 8.20
CA LYS A 334 13.13 10.92 9.11
C LYS A 334 11.91 11.77 9.41
N THR A 335 11.69 12.02 10.70
CA THR A 335 10.56 12.81 11.23
C THR A 335 11.05 14.16 11.74
N MET A 336 10.49 15.23 11.18
CA MET A 336 10.86 16.63 11.41
C MET A 336 9.70 17.35 12.12
N SER A 337 9.94 17.92 13.29
CA SER A 337 8.90 18.62 14.07
C SER A 337 8.76 20.07 13.61
N LEU A 338 7.55 20.52 13.24
CA LEU A 338 7.27 21.87 12.72
C LEU A 338 7.26 22.93 13.85
N ALA A 339 8.36 23.01 14.60
CA ALA A 339 8.49 23.85 15.79
C ALA A 339 8.27 25.34 15.47
N GLY A 340 7.39 25.98 16.26
CA GLY A 340 7.03 27.39 16.07
C GLY A 340 6.02 27.67 14.95
N VAL A 341 5.52 26.63 14.27
CA VAL A 341 4.45 26.74 13.28
C VAL A 341 3.10 26.45 13.95
N THR A 342 2.10 27.30 13.72
CA THR A 342 0.70 27.04 14.08
C THR A 342 -0.12 26.82 12.81
N LEU A 343 -0.92 25.76 12.78
CA LEU A 343 -1.99 25.58 11.80
C LEU A 343 -3.29 26.00 12.50
N TYR A 344 -3.79 27.18 12.16
CA TYR A 344 -5.08 27.67 12.65
C TYR A 344 -6.23 26.96 11.91
N PRO A 345 -7.36 26.66 12.56
CA PRO A 345 -8.49 26.00 11.93
C PRO A 345 -9.01 26.85 10.76
N HIS A 346 -9.44 26.18 9.69
CA HIS A 346 -9.92 26.83 8.46
C HIS A 346 -8.87 27.68 7.71
N GLN A 347 -7.58 27.65 8.09
CA GLN A 347 -6.51 28.43 7.46
C GLN A 347 -5.53 27.54 6.67
N LYS A 348 -4.74 28.18 5.78
CA LYS A 348 -3.68 27.54 4.98
C LYS A 348 -2.32 28.03 5.48
N THR A 349 -1.52 27.12 6.03
CA THR A 349 -0.18 27.41 6.55
C THR A 349 0.88 26.90 5.59
N CYS A 350 1.69 27.83 5.05
CA CYS A 350 2.77 27.55 4.12
C CYS A 350 4.06 27.18 4.86
N VAL A 351 4.60 25.98 4.60
CA VAL A 351 5.80 25.42 5.24
C VAL A 351 6.76 24.92 4.17
N LYS A 352 8.03 25.30 4.29
CA LYS A 352 9.11 24.82 3.42
C LYS A 352 10.11 24.02 4.22
N LEU A 353 10.41 22.80 3.77
CA LEU A 353 11.44 21.93 4.34
C LEU A 353 12.48 21.63 3.27
N LYS A 354 13.74 21.49 3.68
CA LYS A 354 14.73 20.76 2.87
C LYS A 354 14.40 19.27 2.92
N ALA A 355 14.65 18.55 1.83
CA ALA A 355 14.58 17.10 1.81
C ALA A 355 15.51 16.55 2.91
N PRO A 356 14.99 15.76 3.88
CA PRO A 356 15.82 15.23 4.95
C PRO A 356 16.88 14.30 4.34
N GLN A 357 18.12 14.46 4.79
CA GLN A 357 19.26 13.68 4.31
C GLN A 357 19.12 12.23 4.80
N ILE A 358 18.60 11.36 3.94
CA ILE A 358 18.32 9.94 4.21
C ILE A 358 19.31 9.13 3.38
N ALA A 359 20.33 8.59 4.04
CA ALA A 359 21.34 7.75 3.40
C ALA A 359 20.69 6.58 2.64
N LYS A 360 21.21 6.26 1.44
CA LYS A 360 20.65 5.23 0.54
C LYS A 360 20.67 3.81 1.13
N ASP A 361 21.54 3.57 2.10
CA ASP A 361 21.80 2.32 2.81
C ASP A 361 21.45 2.38 4.31
N GLY A 362 20.78 3.46 4.74
CA GLY A 362 20.39 3.67 6.14
C GLY A 362 19.37 2.65 6.66
N VAL A 363 19.53 2.23 7.92
CA VAL A 363 18.66 1.22 8.54
C VAL A 363 17.20 1.69 8.65
N ASN A 364 16.27 1.01 7.99
CA ASN A 364 14.83 1.29 8.09
C ASN A 364 14.22 0.83 9.42
N ASN A 365 14.34 1.67 10.46
CA ASN A 365 13.79 1.42 11.80
C ASN A 365 12.31 1.86 11.90
N TRP A 366 11.43 1.20 11.13
CA TRP A 366 10.01 1.59 11.03
C TRP A 366 9.20 1.24 12.28
N ILE A 367 9.56 0.16 12.99
CA ILE A 367 8.87 -0.28 14.22
C ILE A 367 9.20 0.65 15.39
N THR A 368 10.44 1.16 15.46
CA THR A 368 10.98 1.95 16.58
C THR A 368 10.05 3.09 17.02
N GLY A 369 9.55 3.89 16.08
CA GLY A 369 8.67 5.03 16.36
C GLY A 369 7.18 4.70 16.55
N MET A 370 6.74 3.49 16.20
CA MET A 370 5.36 3.07 16.36
C MET A 370 4.97 2.95 17.84
N ASP A 371 3.72 3.28 18.19
CA ASP A 371 3.25 3.13 19.56
C ASP A 371 3.37 1.68 20.06
N LYS A 372 3.58 1.57 21.37
CA LYS A 372 3.84 0.33 22.09
C LYS A 372 2.57 -0.49 22.31
N LYS A 373 1.36 0.07 22.22
CA LYS A 373 0.09 -0.65 22.43
C LYS A 373 -0.49 -1.26 21.16
N VAL A 374 -0.01 -0.84 19.98
CA VAL A 374 -0.35 -1.44 18.68
C VAL A 374 -0.12 -2.95 18.72
N LEU A 375 -1.09 -3.73 18.25
CA LEU A 375 -1.01 -5.19 18.22
C LEU A 375 -0.16 -5.66 17.03
N ILE A 376 0.64 -6.72 17.22
CA ILE A 376 1.44 -7.32 16.13
C ILE A 376 0.53 -7.87 15.00
N SER A 377 -0.72 -8.24 15.32
CA SER A 377 -1.74 -8.64 14.33
C SER A 377 -2.20 -7.51 13.41
N GLN A 378 -1.86 -6.24 13.69
CA GLN A 378 -2.19 -5.10 12.84
C GLN A 378 -1.05 -4.67 11.93
N LEU A 379 0.09 -5.36 11.99
CA LEU A 379 1.26 -4.99 11.21
C LEU A 379 1.26 -5.66 9.83
N SER A 380 1.65 -4.90 8.82
CA SER A 380 2.07 -5.39 7.51
C SER A 380 3.60 -5.56 7.55
N ILE A 381 4.06 -6.81 7.61
CA ILE A 381 5.45 -7.19 7.87
C ILE A 381 6.04 -7.86 6.61
N PRO A 382 7.04 -7.27 5.94
CA PRO A 382 7.72 -7.94 4.85
C PRO A 382 8.72 -8.97 5.39
N GLY A 383 8.69 -10.15 4.79
CA GLY A 383 9.62 -11.24 5.05
C GLY A 383 10.27 -11.77 3.77
N THR A 384 11.29 -12.61 3.94
CA THR A 384 12.01 -13.26 2.83
C THR A 384 12.05 -14.77 2.99
N ALA A 385 11.76 -15.50 1.92
CA ALA A 385 11.98 -16.94 1.87
C ALA A 385 13.48 -17.26 1.79
N ASN A 386 13.90 -18.37 2.39
CA ASN A 386 15.30 -18.84 2.51
C ASN A 386 16.30 -17.65 2.65
N SER A 387 16.13 -16.82 3.68
CA SER A 387 16.64 -15.44 3.71
C SER A 387 18.16 -15.31 3.48
N PHE A 388 18.93 -16.33 3.87
CA PHE A 388 20.39 -16.36 3.75
C PHE A 388 20.91 -16.95 2.43
N SER A 389 20.03 -17.32 1.49
CA SER A 389 20.41 -17.96 0.21
C SER A 389 21.29 -17.10 -0.70
N ALA A 390 21.37 -15.79 -0.44
CA ALA A 390 22.35 -14.90 -1.06
C ALA A 390 23.80 -15.41 -0.91
N ASN A 391 24.10 -16.15 0.18
CA ASN A 391 25.40 -16.76 0.45
C ASN A 391 25.77 -17.93 -0.47
N TYR A 392 24.80 -18.55 -1.16
CA TYR A 392 25.07 -19.70 -2.04
C TYR A 392 26.09 -19.36 -3.13
N SER A 393 27.04 -20.27 -3.38
CA SER A 393 28.21 -20.02 -4.23
C SER A 393 28.31 -20.92 -5.47
N GLY A 394 27.26 -21.68 -5.79
CA GLY A 394 27.17 -22.46 -7.02
C GLY A 394 26.95 -21.58 -8.27
N THR A 395 27.03 -22.22 -9.44
CA THR A 395 26.90 -21.56 -10.76
C THR A 395 25.45 -21.39 -11.23
N ASP A 396 24.53 -22.00 -10.49
CA ASP A 396 23.12 -22.26 -10.74
C ASP A 396 22.24 -21.49 -9.71
N ALA A 397 22.62 -20.24 -9.49
CA ALA A 397 22.02 -19.32 -8.52
C ALA A 397 20.54 -19.01 -8.82
N GLU A 398 20.08 -19.20 -10.05
CA GLU A 398 18.69 -19.08 -10.46
C GLU A 398 17.75 -20.13 -9.83
N TYR A 399 18.29 -21.24 -9.29
CA TYR A 399 17.49 -22.32 -8.65
C TYR A 399 17.72 -22.43 -7.13
N TYR A 400 18.88 -21.97 -6.64
CA TYR A 400 19.29 -22.09 -5.23
C TYR A 400 19.45 -20.73 -4.51
N LYS A 401 19.03 -19.62 -5.14
CA LYS A 401 18.85 -18.31 -4.49
C LYS A 401 17.39 -17.85 -4.53
N ALA A 402 16.73 -17.96 -3.38
CA ALA A 402 15.52 -17.20 -3.05
C ALA A 402 15.81 -15.70 -3.00
N GLN A 403 16.96 -15.31 -2.41
CA GLN A 403 17.40 -13.92 -2.26
C GLN A 403 18.78 -13.71 -2.91
N THR A 404 18.94 -12.58 -3.60
CA THR A 404 20.25 -12.08 -4.06
C THR A 404 20.78 -10.94 -3.18
N ALA A 405 19.90 -10.21 -2.49
CA ALA A 405 20.27 -9.25 -1.45
C ALA A 405 20.84 -9.95 -0.21
N SER A 406 21.97 -9.46 0.30
CA SER A 406 22.55 -9.91 1.58
C SER A 406 21.63 -9.62 2.77
N PHE A 407 21.85 -10.31 3.89
CA PHE A 407 21.12 -10.07 5.14
C PHE A 407 21.16 -8.58 5.58
N GLU A 408 22.31 -7.91 5.42
CA GLU A 408 22.45 -6.48 5.75
C GLU A 408 21.51 -5.60 4.92
N GLN A 409 21.43 -5.87 3.61
CA GLN A 409 20.51 -5.16 2.71
C GLN A 409 19.06 -5.44 3.09
N GLN A 410 18.68 -6.71 3.30
CA GLN A 410 17.34 -7.09 3.73
C GLN A 410 16.95 -6.38 5.04
N TRP A 411 17.82 -6.38 6.05
CA TRP A 411 17.59 -5.68 7.31
C TRP A 411 17.41 -4.17 7.10
N ASN A 412 18.23 -3.55 6.23
CA ASN A 412 18.20 -2.11 6.02
C ASN A 412 17.02 -1.64 5.15
N ALA A 413 16.46 -2.49 4.26
CA ALA A 413 15.14 -2.27 3.66
C ALA A 413 14.01 -2.21 4.69
N GLY A 414 14.19 -2.89 5.83
CA GLY A 414 13.14 -3.07 6.84
C GLY A 414 12.45 -4.44 6.79
N ILE A 415 13.06 -5.46 6.16
CA ILE A 415 12.64 -6.86 6.32
C ILE A 415 12.75 -7.23 7.80
N ARG A 416 11.71 -7.88 8.35
CA ARG A 416 11.62 -8.28 9.77
C ARG A 416 11.14 -9.71 9.99
N CYS A 417 10.85 -10.46 8.93
CA CYS A 417 10.54 -11.89 9.01
C CYS A 417 11.51 -12.69 8.14
N PHE A 418 12.19 -13.69 8.71
CA PHE A 418 13.27 -14.42 8.05
C PHE A 418 13.02 -15.93 8.09
N GLU A 419 12.95 -16.57 6.92
CA GLU A 419 12.78 -18.02 6.82
C GLU A 419 14.14 -18.74 6.74
N LEU A 420 14.33 -19.71 7.65
CA LEU A 420 15.55 -20.48 7.81
C LEU A 420 15.25 -21.97 7.56
N ARG A 421 15.37 -22.43 6.32
CA ARG A 421 15.18 -23.85 5.95
C ARG A 421 16.43 -24.66 6.31
N CYS A 422 16.27 -25.79 7.00
CA CYS A 422 17.37 -26.71 7.37
C CYS A 422 16.84 -28.11 7.76
N PRO A 423 17.70 -29.16 7.76
CA PRO A 423 17.35 -30.47 8.29
C PRO A 423 17.41 -30.50 9.83
N ASN A 424 17.13 -31.67 10.42
CA ASN A 424 17.43 -31.96 11.82
C ASN A 424 18.95 -32.00 12.06
N SER A 425 19.35 -31.99 13.33
CA SER A 425 20.72 -32.22 13.75
C SER A 425 21.08 -33.71 13.72
N ASP A 426 22.33 -34.04 13.37
CA ASP A 426 22.95 -35.31 13.74
C ASP A 426 23.50 -35.28 15.20
N GLY A 427 23.37 -34.12 15.87
CA GLY A 427 23.70 -33.90 17.28
C GLY A 427 22.45 -33.90 18.17
N ASN A 428 22.17 -32.75 18.79
CA ASN A 428 21.02 -32.56 19.68
C ASN A 428 20.48 -31.11 19.70
N SER A 429 20.92 -30.26 18.78
CA SER A 429 20.59 -28.83 18.70
C SER A 429 20.77 -28.33 17.28
N LEU A 430 19.95 -27.38 16.83
CA LEU A 430 20.03 -26.83 15.47
C LEU A 430 21.23 -25.89 15.25
N ASP A 431 21.89 -25.41 16.31
CA ASP A 431 22.96 -24.40 16.28
C ASP A 431 23.98 -24.57 15.14
N GLY A 432 24.59 -25.76 15.06
CA GLY A 432 25.62 -26.10 14.06
C GLY A 432 25.08 -26.60 12.70
N VAL A 433 23.77 -26.72 12.52
CA VAL A 433 23.16 -27.29 11.31
C VAL A 433 23.23 -26.27 10.16
N GLN A 434 23.68 -26.70 8.98
CA GLN A 434 23.72 -25.84 7.78
C GLN A 434 22.31 -25.42 7.36
N LEU A 435 22.13 -24.12 7.07
CA LEU A 435 20.97 -23.66 6.34
C LEU A 435 21.04 -24.13 4.89
N GLN A 436 19.86 -24.39 4.32
CA GLN A 436 19.68 -24.85 2.97
C GLN A 436 18.70 -23.96 2.19
N CYS A 437 18.81 -23.97 0.87
CA CYS A 437 17.76 -23.52 -0.03
C CYS A 437 17.57 -24.62 -1.07
N ASN A 438 16.36 -25.17 -1.21
CA ASN A 438 16.09 -26.26 -2.15
C ASN A 438 17.06 -27.46 -1.91
N ARG A 439 17.30 -27.77 -0.62
CA ARG A 439 18.27 -28.75 -0.08
C ARG A 439 19.76 -28.53 -0.36
N GLU A 440 20.15 -27.45 -1.04
CA GLU A 440 21.57 -27.10 -1.22
C GLU A 440 22.10 -26.21 -0.09
N ASN A 441 23.31 -26.49 0.40
CA ASN A 441 23.88 -25.83 1.58
C ASN A 441 24.28 -24.37 1.29
N LEU A 442 23.96 -23.46 2.22
CA LEU A 442 24.17 -22.02 2.09
C LEU A 442 25.49 -21.51 2.69
N GLY A 443 26.30 -22.37 3.29
CA GLY A 443 27.60 -21.99 3.88
C GLY A 443 27.50 -21.21 5.20
N ILE A 444 26.34 -21.24 5.86
CA ILE A 444 26.06 -20.62 7.16
C ILE A 444 25.19 -21.57 7.99
N THR A 445 25.38 -21.62 9.31
CA THR A 445 24.52 -22.43 10.20
C THR A 445 23.26 -21.69 10.64
N PHE A 446 22.28 -22.45 11.16
CA PHE A 446 21.08 -21.91 11.78
C PHE A 446 21.42 -20.98 12.95
N GLY A 447 22.33 -21.39 13.85
CA GLY A 447 22.82 -20.54 14.95
C GLY A 447 23.39 -19.23 14.44
N GLN A 448 24.39 -19.28 13.55
CA GLN A 448 25.01 -18.09 12.94
C GLN A 448 24.00 -17.12 12.29
N ALA A 449 22.94 -17.65 11.67
CA ALA A 449 21.88 -16.83 11.10
C ALA A 449 21.00 -16.17 12.18
N VAL A 450 20.67 -16.89 13.27
CA VAL A 450 19.93 -16.33 14.41
C VAL A 450 20.79 -15.31 15.16
N ASP A 451 22.09 -15.55 15.38
CA ASP A 451 23.05 -14.58 15.94
C ASP A 451 23.01 -13.25 15.18
N MET A 452 23.11 -13.31 13.84
CA MET A 452 23.08 -12.13 12.98
C MET A 452 21.76 -11.36 13.07
N ILE A 453 20.64 -12.03 13.33
CA ILE A 453 19.33 -11.41 13.56
C ILE A 453 19.25 -10.84 14.99
N TRP A 454 19.72 -11.57 16.00
CA TRP A 454 19.77 -11.14 17.40
C TRP A 454 20.60 -9.86 17.57
N ASP A 455 21.75 -9.78 16.90
CA ASP A 455 22.62 -8.60 16.91
C ASP A 455 21.97 -7.32 16.35
N LYS A 456 20.92 -7.44 15.55
CA LYS A 456 20.13 -6.31 15.03
C LYS A 456 18.97 -5.90 15.94
N VAL A 457 18.38 -6.85 16.70
CA VAL A 457 17.26 -6.55 17.61
C VAL A 457 17.71 -6.26 19.05
N LYS A 458 18.82 -6.80 19.52
CA LYS A 458 19.22 -6.68 20.93
C LYS A 458 19.45 -5.22 21.34
N ASN A 459 18.61 -4.72 22.25
CA ASN A 459 18.56 -3.33 22.70
C ASN A 459 18.12 -2.30 21.63
N SER A 460 17.52 -2.71 20.51
CA SER A 460 16.94 -1.79 19.52
C SER A 460 15.43 -1.62 19.68
N GLY A 461 14.85 -0.66 18.94
CA GLY A 461 13.40 -0.43 18.88
C GLY A 461 12.66 -1.33 17.88
N GLU A 462 13.32 -2.36 17.37
CA GLU A 462 12.78 -3.29 16.37
C GLU A 462 12.51 -4.67 17.01
N PHE A 463 11.88 -5.59 16.28
CA PHE A 463 11.78 -7.01 16.62
C PHE A 463 12.06 -7.85 15.37
N ALA A 464 12.31 -9.15 15.51
CA ALA A 464 12.44 -10.04 14.36
C ALA A 464 11.59 -11.31 14.53
N MET A 465 10.89 -11.68 13.47
CA MET A 465 10.25 -12.97 13.30
C MET A 465 11.23 -13.92 12.59
N ILE A 466 11.33 -15.15 13.07
CA ILE A 466 12.14 -16.21 12.48
C ILE A 466 11.22 -17.41 12.22
N MET A 467 11.31 -17.97 11.03
CA MET A 467 10.57 -19.16 10.60
C MET A 467 11.55 -20.31 10.38
N PRO A 468 11.88 -21.12 11.42
CA PRO A 468 12.56 -22.40 11.23
C PRO A 468 11.67 -23.32 10.41
N ALA A 469 12.22 -23.88 9.34
CA ALA A 469 11.48 -24.75 8.43
C ALA A 469 12.26 -26.06 8.19
N PHE A 470 11.62 -27.19 8.44
CA PHE A 470 12.27 -28.50 8.27
C PHE A 470 12.25 -28.94 6.80
N GLU A 471 13.43 -28.90 6.17
CA GLU A 471 13.69 -29.40 4.82
C GLU A 471 14.91 -30.34 4.86
N SER A 472 14.74 -31.59 4.41
CA SER A 472 15.77 -32.63 4.51
C SER A 472 15.83 -33.55 3.30
N ASN A 473 17.04 -33.98 2.94
CA ASN A 473 17.28 -35.02 1.94
C ASN A 473 17.13 -36.45 2.50
N ALA A 474 17.09 -36.62 3.83
CA ALA A 474 17.10 -37.95 4.47
C ALA A 474 15.71 -38.57 4.69
N GLY A 475 14.64 -37.92 4.21
CA GLY A 475 13.25 -38.26 4.53
C GLY A 475 12.75 -37.53 5.78
N ARG A 476 11.45 -37.72 6.09
CA ARG A 476 10.75 -37.03 7.18
C ARG A 476 10.72 -37.89 8.45
N ASP A 477 9.73 -38.77 8.60
CA ASP A 477 9.66 -39.75 9.70
C ASP A 477 9.93 -39.12 11.10
N TRP A 478 10.69 -39.81 11.94
CA TRP A 478 11.15 -39.37 13.26
C TRP A 478 11.99 -38.07 13.23
N ARG A 479 12.59 -37.71 12.09
CA ARG A 479 13.45 -36.50 11.98
C ARG A 479 12.65 -35.21 12.09
N VAL A 480 11.35 -35.23 11.78
CA VAL A 480 10.44 -34.09 12.01
C VAL A 480 10.26 -33.83 13.50
N THR A 481 10.14 -34.90 14.30
CA THR A 481 10.09 -34.82 15.77
C THR A 481 11.44 -34.40 16.34
N ASP A 482 12.54 -34.93 15.82
CA ASP A 482 13.88 -34.57 16.29
C ASP A 482 14.26 -33.13 15.90
N PHE A 483 13.87 -32.60 14.74
CA PHE A 483 13.99 -31.17 14.44
C PHE A 483 13.28 -30.29 15.49
N ALA A 484 12.10 -30.71 15.97
CA ALA A 484 11.39 -30.01 17.03
C ALA A 484 12.09 -30.14 18.40
N ASN A 485 12.76 -31.27 18.67
CA ASN A 485 13.60 -31.44 19.85
C ASN A 485 14.87 -30.56 19.78
N ASP A 486 15.56 -30.57 18.63
CA ASP A 486 16.77 -29.77 18.35
C ASP A 486 16.49 -28.26 18.41
N LEU A 487 15.33 -27.81 17.94
CA LEU A 487 14.88 -26.42 18.04
C LEU A 487 14.59 -26.03 19.51
N ASN A 488 13.99 -26.95 20.27
CA ASN A 488 13.77 -26.77 21.71
C ASN A 488 15.08 -26.76 22.52
N GLN A 489 16.08 -27.54 22.12
CA GLN A 489 17.42 -27.49 22.72
C GLN A 489 18.15 -26.20 22.32
N PHE A 490 18.06 -25.76 21.07
CA PHE A 490 18.61 -24.47 20.63
C PHE A 490 18.10 -23.30 21.49
N PHE A 491 16.80 -23.29 21.85
CA PHE A 491 16.23 -22.31 22.78
C PHE A 491 16.71 -22.45 24.25
N THR A 492 17.24 -23.61 24.62
CA THR A 492 17.81 -23.89 25.94
C THR A 492 19.28 -23.47 25.99
N ASP A 493 20.02 -23.70 24.90
CA ASP A 493 21.40 -23.28 24.71
C ASP A 493 21.48 -21.73 24.72
N HIS A 494 20.64 -21.07 23.93
CA HIS A 494 20.58 -19.61 23.76
C HIS A 494 19.66 -18.90 24.77
N SER A 495 19.78 -19.28 26.03
CA SER A 495 18.95 -18.76 27.14
C SER A 495 19.14 -17.26 27.45
N ASP A 496 20.13 -16.59 26.84
CA ASP A 496 20.36 -15.15 26.96
C ASP A 496 19.51 -14.30 25.98
N TYR A 497 18.88 -14.92 24.98
CA TYR A 497 18.08 -14.20 23.98
C TYR A 497 16.70 -13.82 24.56
N LYS A 498 16.21 -12.61 24.24
CA LYS A 498 14.83 -12.23 24.55
C LYS A 498 13.89 -12.87 23.53
N TYR A 499 13.13 -13.87 23.95
CA TYR A 499 12.06 -14.49 23.16
C TYR A 499 10.68 -13.92 23.51
N VAL A 500 9.83 -13.74 22.49
CA VAL A 500 8.37 -13.56 22.64
C VAL A 500 7.62 -14.60 21.82
N THR A 501 6.33 -14.79 22.13
CA THR A 501 5.47 -15.79 21.47
C THR A 501 4.29 -15.08 20.82
N TYR A 502 4.02 -15.35 19.54
CA TYR A 502 2.91 -14.73 18.81
C TYR A 502 1.56 -15.09 19.43
N GLY A 503 0.75 -14.08 19.74
CA GLY A 503 -0.63 -14.22 20.20
C GLY A 503 -1.42 -12.94 19.93
N ARG A 504 -2.76 -13.05 19.96
CA ARG A 504 -3.69 -11.96 19.60
C ARG A 504 -3.43 -10.64 20.35
N GLU A 505 -3.05 -10.74 21.62
CA GLU A 505 -2.83 -9.59 22.52
C GLU A 505 -1.36 -9.12 22.55
N LEU A 506 -0.46 -9.73 21.76
CA LEU A 506 0.96 -9.34 21.75
C LEU A 506 1.11 -7.95 21.13
N THR A 507 1.74 -7.03 21.88
CA THR A 507 1.95 -5.65 21.43
C THR A 507 3.34 -5.41 20.82
N VAL A 508 3.46 -4.32 20.07
CA VAL A 508 4.74 -3.74 19.64
C VAL A 508 5.66 -3.46 20.84
N GLY A 509 5.11 -3.03 21.99
CA GLY A 509 5.85 -2.76 23.21
C GLY A 509 6.51 -4.02 23.80
N ASP A 510 5.79 -5.14 23.80
CA ASP A 510 6.31 -6.43 24.26
C ASP A 510 7.38 -6.98 23.32
N ALA A 511 7.12 -6.90 22.01
CA ALA A 511 7.99 -7.44 20.96
C ALA A 511 9.30 -6.65 20.80
N LYS A 512 9.33 -5.34 21.09
CA LYS A 512 10.55 -4.51 20.95
C LYS A 512 11.76 -5.12 21.66
N GLY A 513 12.87 -5.22 20.94
CA GLY A 513 14.13 -5.82 21.38
C GLY A 513 14.13 -7.34 21.49
N SER A 514 13.30 -8.08 20.74
CA SER A 514 13.14 -9.54 20.88
C SER A 514 13.06 -10.32 19.57
N LEU A 515 13.25 -11.64 19.68
CA LEU A 515 13.01 -12.65 18.65
C LEU A 515 11.66 -13.33 18.86
N MET A 516 11.00 -13.67 17.75
CA MET A 516 9.73 -14.38 17.73
C MET A 516 9.81 -15.57 16.76
N PHE A 517 9.54 -16.78 17.23
CA PHE A 517 9.66 -17.99 16.42
C PHE A 517 8.29 -18.49 15.96
N ILE A 518 8.16 -18.76 14.66
CA ILE A 518 6.95 -19.25 13.98
C ILE A 518 7.35 -20.42 13.08
N ALA A 519 7.41 -21.63 13.64
CA ALA A 519 8.08 -22.78 13.01
C ALA A 519 7.17 -23.61 12.09
N ARG A 520 7.73 -23.95 10.92
CA ARG A 520 7.17 -24.77 9.84
C ARG A 520 7.75 -26.19 9.93
N ILE A 521 7.22 -27.00 10.84
CA ILE A 521 7.80 -28.30 11.21
C ILE A 521 7.13 -29.45 10.44
N THR A 522 5.89 -29.78 10.77
CA THR A 522 5.12 -30.86 10.12
C THR A 522 4.51 -30.39 8.80
N SER A 523 4.52 -31.26 7.78
CA SER A 523 3.60 -31.19 6.64
C SER A 523 2.42 -32.13 6.86
N GLU A 524 1.48 -32.07 5.93
CA GLU A 524 0.28 -32.89 5.79
C GLU A 524 0.60 -34.40 5.79
N GLU A 525 1.79 -34.76 5.31
CA GLU A 525 2.33 -36.13 5.34
C GLU A 525 2.75 -36.62 6.74
N ASP A 526 2.96 -35.69 7.68
CA ASP A 526 3.37 -35.97 9.05
C ASP A 526 2.20 -35.95 10.06
N GLY A 527 0.94 -35.79 9.60
CA GLY A 527 -0.23 -35.55 10.46
C GLY A 527 -0.59 -36.62 11.51
N GLY A 528 0.20 -37.70 11.62
CA GLY A 528 0.16 -38.68 12.70
C GLY A 528 1.27 -38.54 13.76
N LEU A 529 2.22 -37.61 13.59
CA LEU A 529 3.31 -37.38 14.53
C LEU A 529 2.88 -36.49 15.69
N THR A 530 3.31 -36.82 16.90
CA THR A 530 3.16 -35.95 18.08
C THR A 530 4.44 -35.19 18.31
N LEU A 531 4.45 -33.89 17.99
CA LEU A 531 5.58 -33.00 18.30
C LEU A 531 5.71 -32.75 19.81
N PRO A 532 6.91 -32.44 20.32
CA PRO A 532 7.05 -31.81 21.63
C PRO A 532 6.36 -30.45 21.65
N ALA A 533 5.94 -29.99 22.84
CA ALA A 533 5.45 -28.62 23.00
C ALA A 533 6.57 -27.60 22.70
N PRO A 534 6.25 -26.40 22.17
CA PRO A 534 7.27 -25.37 21.91
C PRO A 534 7.88 -24.85 23.22
N GLY A 535 9.21 -24.85 23.31
CA GLY A 535 9.94 -24.17 24.38
C GLY A 535 9.90 -22.64 24.25
N GLN A 536 9.83 -22.15 23.01
CA GLN A 536 9.60 -20.75 22.64
C GLN A 536 8.71 -20.68 21.40
N GLY A 537 8.00 -19.55 21.22
CA GLY A 537 7.29 -19.26 19.98
C GLY A 537 6.08 -20.15 19.71
N VAL A 538 5.81 -20.37 18.43
CA VAL A 538 4.66 -21.09 17.89
C VAL A 538 5.14 -22.17 16.93
N PHE A 539 4.65 -23.40 17.06
CA PHE A 539 4.74 -24.42 16.03
C PHE A 539 3.42 -24.45 15.26
N ILE A 540 3.50 -24.43 13.93
CA ILE A 540 2.34 -24.55 13.04
C ILE A 540 2.27 -25.98 12.52
N ASP A 541 1.10 -26.59 12.60
CA ASP A 541 0.88 -27.96 12.16
C ASP A 541 0.52 -28.02 10.67
N GLN A 542 1.08 -29.02 9.98
CA GLN A 542 0.76 -29.36 8.60
C GLN A 542 0.90 -28.17 7.63
N TRP A 543 2.05 -27.48 7.67
CA TRP A 543 2.49 -26.39 6.76
C TRP A 543 3.84 -26.71 6.06
N GLY A 544 4.41 -27.90 6.26
CA GLY A 544 5.78 -28.29 5.91
C GLY A 544 6.24 -28.22 4.44
N SER A 545 7.12 -29.15 4.05
CA SER A 545 7.96 -29.00 2.85
C SER A 545 7.27 -29.33 1.51
N LEU A 546 6.00 -29.73 1.52
CA LEU A 546 5.28 -30.08 0.29
C LEU A 546 5.13 -28.83 -0.61
N LYS A 547 5.53 -28.98 -1.87
CA LYS A 547 5.69 -27.87 -2.83
C LYS A 547 4.42 -27.57 -3.64
N ASP A 548 3.42 -28.46 -3.59
CA ASP A 548 2.23 -28.41 -4.47
C ASP A 548 0.92 -28.20 -3.71
N ASN A 549 0.74 -28.84 -2.55
CA ASN A 549 -0.42 -28.69 -1.63
C ASN A 549 -1.80 -28.74 -2.32
N TRP A 550 -2.00 -29.77 -3.16
CA TRP A 550 -3.19 -29.90 -4.01
C TRP A 550 -4.53 -29.84 -3.26
N ALA A 551 -4.64 -30.48 -2.08
CA ALA A 551 -5.87 -30.48 -1.29
C ALA A 551 -6.14 -29.11 -0.63
N ARG A 552 -5.10 -28.42 -0.15
CA ARG A 552 -5.24 -27.04 0.38
C ARG A 552 -5.61 -26.04 -0.70
N ARG A 553 -5.11 -26.24 -1.93
CA ARG A 553 -5.58 -25.56 -3.15
C ARG A 553 -7.01 -25.96 -3.57
N GLY A 554 -7.67 -26.84 -2.83
CA GLY A 554 -9.07 -27.20 -3.04
C GLY A 554 -9.33 -28.27 -4.10
N TYR A 555 -8.29 -28.95 -4.61
CA TYR A 555 -8.50 -30.11 -5.48
C TYR A 555 -8.92 -31.33 -4.62
N PRO A 556 -9.89 -32.16 -5.08
CA PRO A 556 -10.39 -33.31 -4.34
C PRO A 556 -9.45 -34.53 -4.45
N VAL A 557 -8.19 -34.35 -4.03
CA VAL A 557 -7.09 -35.31 -4.05
C VAL A 557 -6.22 -35.15 -2.80
N ASP A 558 -5.37 -36.13 -2.52
CA ASP A 558 -4.32 -36.03 -1.51
C ASP A 558 -3.30 -34.91 -1.87
N ASN A 559 -2.66 -34.29 -0.86
CA ASN A 559 -1.71 -33.19 -1.09
C ASN A 559 -0.42 -33.60 -1.83
N TRP A 560 -0.13 -34.90 -1.91
CA TRP A 560 1.01 -35.53 -2.59
C TRP A 560 0.68 -37.00 -2.90
N ALA A 561 1.39 -37.60 -3.86
CA ALA A 561 1.26 -39.02 -4.16
C ALA A 561 2.26 -39.89 -3.37
N LYS A 562 1.83 -41.13 -3.06
CA LYS A 562 2.68 -42.21 -2.51
C LYS A 562 2.66 -43.42 -3.44
N LYS A 563 3.78 -44.15 -3.55
CA LYS A 563 3.89 -45.39 -4.35
C LYS A 563 2.72 -46.35 -4.17
N ASP A 564 2.34 -46.65 -2.94
CA ASP A 564 1.33 -47.68 -2.63
C ASP A 564 -0.12 -47.18 -2.82
N TYR A 565 -0.30 -45.88 -3.12
CA TYR A 565 -1.60 -45.20 -3.27
C TYR A 565 -1.66 -44.30 -4.53
N LEU A 566 -0.81 -44.56 -5.52
CA LEU A 566 -0.75 -43.81 -6.78
C LEU A 566 -1.97 -44.18 -7.67
N GLY A 567 -3.03 -43.41 -7.54
CA GLY A 567 -4.30 -43.59 -8.25
C GLY A 567 -5.08 -42.29 -8.38
N THR A 568 -6.36 -42.39 -8.74
CA THR A 568 -7.27 -41.24 -8.98
C THR A 568 -7.52 -40.34 -7.76
N ASN A 569 -7.02 -40.72 -6.58
CA ASN A 569 -6.95 -39.90 -5.37
C ASN A 569 -5.74 -38.95 -5.34
N THR A 570 -4.84 -38.97 -6.31
CA THR A 570 -3.63 -38.12 -6.38
C THR A 570 -3.61 -37.32 -7.68
N MET A 571 -3.00 -36.12 -7.68
CA MET A 571 -2.86 -35.35 -8.92
C MET A 571 -1.83 -36.00 -9.86
N GLU A 572 -0.72 -36.47 -9.28
CA GLU A 572 0.44 -37.00 -10.01
C GLU A 572 0.11 -38.21 -10.87
N TYR A 573 -0.86 -39.04 -10.44
CA TYR A 573 -1.42 -40.11 -11.28
C TYR A 573 -1.92 -39.59 -12.62
N TYR A 574 -2.73 -38.53 -12.64
CA TYR A 574 -3.23 -37.94 -13.89
C TYR A 574 -2.11 -37.29 -14.72
N MET A 575 -1.05 -36.80 -14.08
CA MET A 575 0.07 -36.15 -14.76
C MET A 575 0.92 -37.14 -15.57
N ILE A 576 1.11 -38.39 -15.10
CA ILE A 576 2.02 -39.38 -15.71
C ILE A 576 1.37 -40.64 -16.25
N ASN A 577 0.16 -41.03 -15.81
CA ASN A 577 -0.44 -42.31 -16.20
C ASN A 577 -0.68 -42.36 -17.72
N GLU A 578 -0.11 -43.38 -18.38
CA GLU A 578 -0.11 -43.56 -19.85
C GLU A 578 0.43 -42.36 -20.68
N ASN A 579 1.01 -41.35 -20.03
CA ASN A 579 1.50 -40.13 -20.68
C ASN A 579 2.81 -40.35 -21.45
N ASN A 580 2.67 -40.74 -22.72
CA ASN A 580 3.74 -41.13 -23.62
C ASN A 580 3.73 -40.32 -24.96
N ASP A 581 3.02 -39.19 -25.00
CA ASP A 581 2.89 -38.29 -26.17
C ASP A 581 3.01 -36.82 -25.71
N ALA A 582 3.81 -36.01 -26.41
CA ALA A 582 3.94 -34.57 -26.14
C ALA A 582 2.59 -33.80 -26.21
N ASN A 583 1.58 -34.35 -26.87
CA ASN A 583 0.25 -33.79 -27.06
C ASN A 583 -0.82 -34.43 -26.15
N PHE A 584 -0.43 -35.30 -25.22
CA PHE A 584 -1.34 -35.94 -24.28
C PHE A 584 -2.13 -34.92 -23.45
N VAL A 585 -3.40 -35.21 -23.20
CA VAL A 585 -4.26 -34.46 -22.28
C VAL A 585 -4.96 -35.46 -21.38
N PRO A 586 -4.72 -35.46 -20.05
CA PRO A 586 -5.33 -36.43 -19.15
C PRO A 586 -6.85 -36.27 -19.11
N ASN A 587 -7.57 -37.39 -19.21
CA ASN A 587 -9.01 -37.43 -19.06
C ASN A 587 -9.40 -37.42 -17.57
N GLY A 588 -10.42 -36.65 -17.21
CA GLY A 588 -10.98 -36.64 -15.84
C GLY A 588 -10.10 -35.99 -14.78
N MET A 589 -9.24 -35.03 -15.16
CA MET A 589 -8.47 -34.19 -14.22
C MET A 589 -9.36 -33.66 -13.07
N PRO A 590 -8.90 -33.69 -11.81
CA PRO A 590 -9.62 -33.12 -10.68
C PRO A 590 -9.93 -31.63 -10.87
N ILE A 591 -11.14 -31.20 -10.49
CA ILE A 591 -11.59 -29.80 -10.61
C ILE A 591 -11.36 -29.09 -9.26
N LYS A 592 -10.73 -27.90 -9.28
CA LYS A 592 -10.52 -27.06 -8.07
C LYS A 592 -11.87 -26.64 -7.48
N GLY A 593 -12.05 -26.95 -6.19
CA GLY A 593 -13.17 -26.52 -5.34
C GLY A 593 -12.80 -25.31 -4.47
N ALA A 594 -13.26 -25.30 -3.22
CA ALA A 594 -12.88 -24.31 -2.23
C ALA A 594 -11.50 -24.64 -1.62
N VAL A 595 -10.68 -23.62 -1.38
CA VAL A 595 -9.36 -23.76 -0.72
C VAL A 595 -9.51 -23.96 0.79
N ASP A 596 -8.54 -24.64 1.40
CA ASP A 596 -8.37 -24.70 2.87
C ASP A 596 -6.91 -24.43 3.26
N TYR A 597 -6.66 -23.15 3.52
CA TYR A 597 -5.39 -22.63 4.00
C TYR A 597 -5.39 -22.42 5.53
N ILE A 598 -6.29 -23.07 6.30
CA ILE A 598 -6.26 -22.99 7.76
C ILE A 598 -5.31 -24.06 8.34
N HIS A 599 -4.50 -23.63 9.28
CA HIS A 599 -3.56 -24.45 10.04
C HIS A 599 -3.83 -24.36 11.54
N ASN A 600 -3.69 -25.48 12.23
CA ASN A 600 -3.64 -25.49 13.69
C ASN A 600 -2.27 -24.99 14.17
N THR A 601 -2.25 -24.32 15.31
CA THR A 601 -1.03 -23.81 15.94
C THR A 601 -0.97 -24.26 17.39
N THR A 602 0.23 -24.59 17.86
CA THR A 602 0.53 -24.81 19.28
C THR A 602 1.58 -23.78 19.70
N ARG A 603 1.34 -23.09 20.81
CA ARG A 603 2.22 -22.04 21.34
C ARG A 603 3.02 -22.53 22.54
N LYS A 604 4.06 -21.79 22.92
CA LYS A 604 4.75 -21.94 24.21
C LYS A 604 3.73 -22.05 25.35
N GLY A 605 3.86 -23.09 26.18
CA GLY A 605 2.93 -23.39 27.26
C GLY A 605 1.69 -24.22 26.85
N GLY A 606 1.58 -24.61 25.58
CA GLY A 606 0.56 -25.57 25.10
C GLY A 606 -0.80 -24.98 24.72
N SER A 607 -0.94 -23.65 24.65
CA SER A 607 -2.19 -23.04 24.15
C SER A 607 -2.29 -23.15 22.63
N THR A 608 -3.49 -23.44 22.13
CA THR A 608 -3.75 -23.67 20.70
C THR A 608 -4.44 -22.48 20.03
N GLY A 609 -4.54 -22.51 18.69
CA GLY A 609 -5.30 -21.54 17.89
C GLY A 609 -5.03 -21.73 16.39
N THR A 610 -5.43 -20.78 15.56
CA THR A 610 -5.35 -20.86 14.10
C THR A 610 -4.33 -19.91 13.46
N ALA A 611 -3.83 -20.31 12.30
CA ALA A 611 -3.16 -19.46 11.31
C ALA A 611 -3.82 -19.69 9.93
N TYR A 612 -3.82 -18.69 9.07
CA TYR A 612 -4.24 -18.80 7.66
C TYR A 612 -3.03 -18.58 6.77
N ILE A 613 -2.63 -19.59 5.98
CA ILE A 613 -1.35 -19.60 5.29
C ILE A 613 -1.51 -20.02 3.83
N GLN A 614 -1.40 -19.05 2.93
CA GLN A 614 -1.36 -19.31 1.49
C GLN A 614 0.07 -19.70 1.12
N ASP A 615 0.36 -20.99 0.99
CA ASP A 615 1.68 -21.49 0.62
C ASP A 615 1.62 -22.73 -0.28
N TRP A 616 2.24 -22.58 -1.46
CA TRP A 616 2.67 -23.62 -2.39
C TRP A 616 3.64 -22.98 -3.39
N ALA A 617 4.64 -23.73 -3.84
CA ALA A 617 5.84 -23.17 -4.48
C ALA A 617 5.96 -23.46 -5.98
N ARG A 618 5.44 -24.60 -6.49
CA ARG A 618 5.58 -24.98 -7.91
C ARG A 618 4.52 -24.36 -8.80
N VAL A 619 4.90 -23.35 -9.56
CA VAL A 619 4.02 -22.61 -10.46
C VAL A 619 4.30 -22.96 -11.92
N VAL A 620 3.26 -23.04 -12.74
CA VAL A 620 3.35 -23.37 -14.17
C VAL A 620 2.83 -22.20 -14.97
N LYS A 621 3.63 -21.68 -15.90
CA LYS A 621 3.27 -20.49 -16.70
C LYS A 621 2.36 -20.81 -17.89
N GLU A 622 2.48 -22.02 -18.45
CA GLU A 622 1.72 -22.47 -19.63
C GLU A 622 1.45 -23.98 -19.53
N THR A 623 0.23 -24.42 -19.83
CA THR A 623 -0.14 -25.85 -19.83
C THR A 623 0.61 -26.62 -20.92
N LYS A 624 1.43 -27.61 -20.54
CA LYS A 624 2.13 -28.49 -21.51
C LYS A 624 2.57 -29.83 -20.89
N ASN A 625 2.95 -30.77 -21.75
CA ASN A 625 3.71 -31.95 -21.38
C ASN A 625 5.21 -31.63 -21.34
N TYR A 626 5.84 -31.91 -20.20
CA TYR A 626 7.27 -31.77 -20.00
C TYR A 626 7.93 -33.17 -20.09
N SER A 627 8.97 -33.32 -20.91
CA SER A 627 9.69 -34.60 -21.07
C SER A 627 10.48 -34.94 -19.80
N LEU A 628 10.35 -36.20 -19.34
CA LEU A 628 11.03 -36.76 -18.17
C LEU A 628 12.23 -37.62 -18.55
N TYR A 629 12.05 -38.60 -19.45
CA TYR A 629 13.06 -39.54 -19.95
C TYR A 629 12.59 -40.22 -21.25
N ASP A 630 13.54 -40.71 -22.04
CA ASP A 630 13.27 -41.48 -23.26
C ASP A 630 13.33 -42.99 -23.00
N VAL A 631 12.38 -43.73 -23.57
CA VAL A 631 12.23 -45.18 -23.47
C VAL A 631 12.59 -45.83 -24.81
N TYR A 632 13.44 -46.83 -24.73
CA TYR A 632 13.97 -47.60 -25.85
C TYR A 632 13.44 -49.03 -25.82
N ARG A 633 13.53 -49.75 -26.93
CA ARG A 633 13.36 -51.21 -26.97
C ARG A 633 14.60 -51.88 -27.52
N ARG A 634 14.95 -53.03 -26.94
CA ARG A 634 16.06 -53.88 -27.40
C ARG A 634 15.57 -54.95 -28.38
N GLU A 635 16.17 -55.01 -29.55
CA GLU A 635 15.94 -56.07 -30.54
C GLU A 635 17.25 -56.84 -30.82
N TYR A 636 17.15 -58.15 -31.07
CA TYR A 636 18.30 -58.94 -31.52
C TYR A 636 18.51 -58.74 -33.01
N THR A 637 19.63 -58.12 -33.40
CA THR A 637 20.01 -57.96 -34.81
C THR A 637 20.93 -59.08 -35.29
N VAL A 638 21.92 -59.48 -34.47
CA VAL A 638 22.75 -60.69 -34.66
C VAL A 638 23.14 -61.20 -33.28
N ILE A 639 22.98 -62.49 -32.95
CA ILE A 639 23.40 -63.01 -31.62
C ILE A 639 24.93 -62.85 -31.45
N PRO A 640 25.46 -62.27 -30.33
CA PRO A 640 24.78 -61.79 -29.12
C PRO A 640 24.65 -60.25 -29.04
N ILE A 641 24.72 -59.55 -30.17
CA ILE A 641 24.58 -58.10 -30.30
C ILE A 641 23.10 -57.70 -30.17
N TRP A 642 22.85 -56.79 -29.22
CA TRP A 642 21.59 -56.06 -29.11
C TRP A 642 21.66 -54.76 -29.91
N THR A 643 20.52 -54.30 -30.40
CA THR A 643 20.38 -52.94 -30.92
C THR A 643 19.21 -52.27 -30.22
N TYR A 644 19.44 -51.05 -29.74
CA TYR A 644 18.47 -50.22 -29.03
C TYR A 644 17.81 -49.29 -30.05
N TYR A 645 16.48 -49.26 -30.04
CA TYR A 645 15.68 -48.37 -30.87
C TYR A 645 14.83 -47.50 -29.95
N TYR A 646 14.81 -46.19 -30.17
CA TYR A 646 13.86 -45.30 -29.49
C TYR A 646 12.43 -45.80 -29.75
N ASP A 647 11.61 -45.83 -28.71
CA ASP A 647 10.21 -46.27 -28.77
C ASP A 647 9.25 -45.12 -28.45
N HIS A 648 9.42 -44.46 -27.29
CA HIS A 648 8.64 -43.29 -26.90
C HIS A 648 9.33 -42.46 -25.80
N THR A 649 8.99 -41.17 -25.67
CA THR A 649 9.35 -40.33 -24.53
C THR A 649 8.28 -40.44 -23.43
N LYS A 650 8.68 -40.47 -22.15
CA LYS A 650 7.78 -40.32 -21.00
C LYS A 650 7.62 -38.85 -20.63
N TYR A 651 6.39 -38.40 -20.38
CA TYR A 651 6.09 -37.02 -20.02
C TYR A 651 5.35 -36.89 -18.68
N ALA A 652 5.42 -35.69 -18.09
CA ALA A 652 4.48 -35.22 -17.09
C ALA A 652 3.63 -34.08 -17.67
N TYR A 653 2.30 -34.20 -17.59
CA TYR A 653 1.37 -33.15 -17.95
C TYR A 653 1.24 -32.16 -16.79
N TRP A 654 1.49 -30.89 -17.05
CA TRP A 654 1.33 -29.80 -16.09
C TRP A 654 0.34 -28.77 -16.62
N GLN A 655 -0.62 -28.35 -15.79
CA GLN A 655 -1.56 -27.28 -16.09
C GLN A 655 -1.02 -25.92 -15.64
N GLU A 656 -1.33 -24.86 -16.39
CA GLU A 656 -1.12 -23.46 -15.99
C GLU A 656 -1.68 -23.19 -14.59
N SER A 657 -0.88 -22.57 -13.73
CA SER A 657 -1.20 -22.31 -12.33
C SER A 657 -0.67 -20.95 -11.81
N LEU A 658 -0.06 -20.13 -12.66
CA LEU A 658 0.27 -18.74 -12.32
C LEU A 658 -1.00 -17.92 -12.01
N THR A 659 -2.05 -18.07 -12.83
CA THR A 659 -3.36 -17.46 -12.60
C THR A 659 -3.96 -17.94 -11.28
N GLU A 660 -3.72 -19.20 -10.90
CA GLU A 660 -4.18 -19.78 -9.64
C GLU A 660 -3.43 -19.16 -8.44
N LYS A 661 -2.09 -19.15 -8.46
CA LYS A 661 -1.23 -18.55 -7.42
C LYS A 661 -1.57 -17.07 -7.22
N GLN A 662 -1.78 -16.33 -8.31
CA GLN A 662 -2.22 -14.94 -8.28
C GLN A 662 -3.58 -14.75 -7.57
N ASN A 663 -4.57 -15.60 -7.88
CA ASN A 663 -5.88 -15.53 -7.22
C ASN A 663 -5.77 -15.91 -5.73
N ASP A 664 -5.04 -16.96 -5.40
CA ASP A 664 -4.86 -17.41 -4.01
C ASP A 664 -4.14 -16.32 -3.16
N ILE A 665 -3.07 -15.71 -3.68
CA ILE A 665 -2.37 -14.57 -3.05
C ILE A 665 -3.33 -13.39 -2.84
N TRP A 666 -4.09 -13.02 -3.87
CA TRP A 666 -4.98 -11.86 -3.81
C TRP A 666 -6.13 -12.05 -2.82
N ASN A 667 -6.78 -13.21 -2.86
CA ASN A 667 -7.84 -13.56 -1.92
C ASN A 667 -7.32 -13.57 -0.47
N THR A 668 -6.11 -14.08 -0.25
CA THR A 668 -5.47 -14.08 1.09
C THR A 668 -5.15 -12.67 1.58
N PHE A 669 -4.74 -11.77 0.68
CA PHE A 669 -4.56 -10.35 0.98
C PHE A 669 -5.89 -9.69 1.36
N GLU A 670 -6.98 -9.90 0.60
CA GLU A 670 -8.30 -9.32 0.94
C GLU A 670 -8.90 -9.92 2.22
N LEU A 671 -8.72 -11.22 2.49
CA LEU A 671 -9.15 -11.87 3.73
C LEU A 671 -8.39 -11.36 4.96
N ALA A 672 -7.06 -11.19 4.89
CA ALA A 672 -6.27 -10.63 5.99
C ALA A 672 -6.75 -9.22 6.37
N ILE A 673 -7.20 -8.43 5.38
CA ILE A 673 -7.79 -7.10 5.59
C ILE A 673 -9.14 -7.22 6.28
N GLU A 674 -10.05 -8.04 5.75
CA GLU A 674 -11.40 -8.20 6.26
C GLU A 674 -11.41 -8.74 7.70
N ASP A 675 -10.67 -9.81 7.97
CA ASP A 675 -10.68 -10.49 9.27
C ASP A 675 -9.91 -9.74 10.36
N ASN A 676 -8.88 -8.96 10.05
CA ASN A 676 -8.25 -8.11 11.07
C ASN A 676 -9.15 -6.91 11.45
N ASN A 677 -9.93 -6.37 10.49
CA ASN A 677 -10.93 -5.34 10.78
C ASN A 677 -12.12 -5.90 11.58
N ASN A 678 -12.61 -7.09 11.22
CA ASN A 678 -13.84 -7.68 11.78
C ASN A 678 -13.61 -8.54 13.05
N GLN A 679 -12.47 -9.24 13.13
CA GLN A 679 -12.19 -10.23 14.19
C GLN A 679 -10.99 -9.88 15.10
N GLN A 680 -10.33 -8.72 14.89
CA GLN A 680 -9.20 -8.24 15.70
C GLN A 680 -8.03 -9.25 15.81
N GLY A 681 -7.68 -9.92 14.70
CA GLY A 681 -6.55 -10.87 14.68
C GLY A 681 -6.76 -12.14 15.50
N SER A 682 -7.97 -12.71 15.44
CA SER A 682 -8.29 -14.04 15.99
C SER A 682 -7.41 -15.15 15.39
N THR A 683 -7.20 -15.06 14.08
CA THR A 683 -6.26 -15.81 13.25
C THR A 683 -5.19 -14.84 12.76
N PHE A 684 -3.96 -15.31 12.52
CA PHE A 684 -2.92 -14.52 11.84
C PHE A 684 -2.61 -15.07 10.45
N TYR A 685 -2.30 -14.17 9.52
CA TYR A 685 -2.19 -14.48 8.10
C TYR A 685 -0.73 -14.49 7.65
N ILE A 686 -0.37 -15.47 6.80
CA ILE A 686 0.89 -15.51 6.06
C ILE A 686 0.54 -15.66 4.58
N ASN A 687 1.08 -14.78 3.76
CA ASN A 687 0.86 -14.75 2.31
C ASN A 687 2.22 -14.98 1.61
N CYS A 688 2.44 -16.19 1.10
CA CYS A 688 3.72 -16.59 0.51
C CYS A 688 3.75 -16.29 -0.99
N LEU A 689 4.47 -15.24 -1.38
CA LEU A 689 4.77 -14.94 -2.78
C LEU A 689 6.03 -15.68 -3.28
N ASP A 690 6.73 -16.43 -2.43
CA ASP A 690 7.84 -17.29 -2.86
C ASP A 690 7.37 -18.50 -3.68
N GLY A 691 8.30 -19.03 -4.47
CA GLY A 691 8.06 -20.14 -5.39
C GLY A 691 9.01 -20.13 -6.59
N TYR A 692 8.68 -20.92 -7.59
CA TYR A 692 9.47 -21.05 -8.81
C TYR A 692 8.63 -21.60 -9.96
N TYR A 693 9.04 -21.24 -11.18
CA TYR A 693 8.47 -21.85 -12.37
C TYR A 693 8.99 -23.27 -12.61
N VAL A 694 8.07 -24.12 -13.06
CA VAL A 694 8.38 -25.39 -13.70
C VAL A 694 8.99 -25.13 -15.08
N ASP A 695 10.25 -25.53 -15.25
CA ASP A 695 11.12 -25.14 -16.37
C ASP A 695 11.81 -26.38 -16.97
N ASP A 696 11.89 -26.46 -18.30
CA ASP A 696 12.52 -27.60 -18.98
C ASP A 696 14.03 -27.67 -18.76
N ASN A 697 14.67 -26.54 -18.48
CA ASN A 697 16.10 -26.45 -18.14
C ASN A 697 16.40 -26.95 -16.72
N VAL A 698 15.37 -27.19 -15.90
CA VAL A 698 15.50 -27.66 -14.51
C VAL A 698 14.79 -29.01 -14.36
N PRO A 699 15.47 -30.14 -14.62
CA PRO A 699 14.85 -31.47 -14.66
C PRO A 699 14.06 -31.86 -13.40
N LEU A 700 14.45 -31.33 -12.23
CA LEU A 700 13.78 -31.59 -10.96
C LEU A 700 12.47 -30.78 -10.80
N SER A 701 12.30 -29.65 -11.49
CA SER A 701 11.10 -28.81 -11.35
C SER A 701 9.86 -29.49 -11.95
N LYS A 702 10.00 -29.96 -13.20
CA LYS A 702 9.00 -30.64 -14.03
C LYS A 702 8.66 -32.07 -13.62
N LYS A 703 9.37 -32.58 -12.62
CA LYS A 703 9.26 -33.93 -12.11
C LYS A 703 8.23 -34.00 -10.98
N PRO A 704 7.10 -34.70 -11.16
CA PRO A 704 6.09 -34.86 -10.09
C PRO A 704 6.72 -35.48 -8.82
N TYR A 705 6.24 -35.08 -7.64
CA TYR A 705 6.72 -35.67 -6.38
C TYR A 705 5.88 -36.88 -6.02
N ILE A 706 6.51 -38.07 -5.98
CA ILE A 706 5.82 -39.31 -5.59
C ILE A 706 6.70 -40.03 -4.56
N GLU A 707 6.19 -40.13 -3.34
CA GLU A 707 6.90 -40.69 -2.19
C GLU A 707 7.25 -42.17 -2.42
N SER A 708 8.53 -42.51 -2.22
CA SER A 708 9.09 -43.87 -2.36
C SER A 708 8.85 -44.56 -3.71
N TYR A 709 8.57 -43.80 -4.78
CA TYR A 709 8.27 -44.33 -6.11
C TYR A 709 9.43 -44.20 -7.10
N SER A 710 9.53 -45.17 -8.01
CA SER A 710 10.48 -45.21 -9.11
C SER A 710 9.99 -46.12 -10.23
N GLU A 711 10.08 -45.68 -11.49
CA GLU A 711 9.81 -46.52 -12.66
C GLU A 711 11.11 -47.12 -13.22
N SER A 712 11.11 -48.42 -13.52
CA SER A 712 12.19 -49.07 -14.28
C SER A 712 11.87 -49.00 -15.76
N TYR A 713 12.85 -48.61 -16.58
CA TYR A 713 12.70 -48.46 -18.03
C TYR A 713 13.94 -48.95 -18.78
N MET A 714 13.81 -49.03 -20.10
CA MET A 714 14.91 -49.34 -21.01
C MET A 714 15.48 -48.03 -21.55
N ALA A 715 16.73 -47.72 -21.23
CA ALA A 715 17.48 -46.57 -21.74
C ALA A 715 18.34 -46.96 -22.96
N ASP A 716 18.99 -45.98 -23.60
CA ASP A 716 20.01 -46.26 -24.61
C ASP A 716 21.21 -46.98 -23.97
N GLY A 717 21.36 -48.27 -24.26
CA GLY A 717 22.43 -49.11 -23.74
C GLY A 717 22.08 -50.05 -22.56
N GLY A 718 20.91 -49.96 -21.94
CA GLY A 718 20.59 -50.84 -20.80
C GLY A 718 19.20 -50.69 -20.16
N GLU A 719 19.04 -51.33 -19.00
CA GLU A 719 17.91 -51.13 -18.07
C GLU A 719 18.32 -50.07 -17.03
N ASP A 720 17.45 -49.10 -16.74
CA ASP A 720 17.69 -47.96 -15.84
C ASP A 720 16.43 -47.66 -15.00
N SER A 721 16.49 -46.69 -14.07
CA SER A 721 15.40 -46.36 -13.16
C SER A 721 15.21 -44.85 -12.92
N TYR A 722 14.00 -44.36 -13.16
CA TYR A 722 13.59 -43.00 -12.86
C TYR A 722 12.87 -42.94 -11.50
N SER A 723 13.60 -42.59 -10.44
CA SER A 723 13.01 -42.25 -9.13
C SER A 723 12.15 -40.99 -9.22
N TYR A 724 11.05 -40.90 -8.47
CA TYR A 724 10.21 -39.68 -8.34
C TYR A 724 10.32 -39.00 -6.97
N GLY A 725 11.00 -39.61 -5.99
CA GLY A 725 11.09 -39.13 -4.60
C GLY A 725 11.90 -37.83 -4.35
N ASN A 726 12.38 -37.17 -5.41
CA ASN A 726 12.95 -35.82 -5.37
C ASN A 726 12.33 -34.89 -6.43
N GLY A 727 11.09 -35.17 -6.84
CA GLY A 727 10.30 -34.24 -7.66
C GLY A 727 10.12 -32.89 -6.97
N GLY A 728 10.24 -31.81 -7.74
CA GLY A 728 9.99 -30.44 -7.30
C GLY A 728 11.03 -29.81 -6.40
N VAL A 729 12.17 -30.45 -6.11
CA VAL A 729 13.14 -29.89 -5.13
C VAL A 729 13.94 -28.67 -5.63
N ALA A 730 13.80 -28.27 -6.89
CA ALA A 730 14.41 -27.07 -7.47
C ALA A 730 13.55 -26.55 -8.64
N GLY A 731 13.74 -25.29 -9.05
CA GLY A 731 13.07 -24.68 -10.20
C GLY A 731 13.47 -23.21 -10.41
N ASN A 732 12.94 -22.57 -11.45
CA ASN A 732 13.34 -21.22 -11.86
C ASN A 732 12.70 -20.15 -10.94
N ILE A 733 13.45 -19.73 -9.91
CA ILE A 733 13.01 -18.71 -8.93
C ILE A 733 13.02 -17.32 -9.56
N ASP A 734 14.11 -16.96 -10.25
CA ASP A 734 14.29 -15.64 -10.90
C ASP A 734 13.08 -15.20 -11.72
N ALA A 735 12.64 -16.06 -12.66
CA ALA A 735 11.56 -15.70 -13.57
C ALA A 735 10.21 -15.64 -12.86
N PHE A 736 9.98 -16.49 -11.86
CA PHE A 736 8.74 -16.46 -11.09
C PHE A 736 8.66 -15.24 -10.18
N ALA A 737 9.70 -14.99 -9.37
CA ALA A 737 9.77 -13.86 -8.45
C ALA A 737 9.62 -12.53 -9.20
N ARG A 738 10.29 -12.38 -10.37
CA ARG A 738 10.13 -11.21 -11.23
C ARG A 738 8.69 -11.03 -11.71
N ASP A 739 8.01 -12.07 -12.16
CA ASP A 739 6.63 -11.96 -12.65
C ASP A 739 5.64 -11.67 -11.50
N ILE A 740 5.70 -12.46 -10.41
CA ILE A 740 4.72 -12.39 -9.31
C ILE A 740 4.85 -11.10 -8.50
N ASN A 741 6.07 -10.65 -8.21
CA ASN A 741 6.30 -9.42 -7.45
C ASN A 741 5.82 -8.19 -8.25
N ASN A 742 6.08 -8.15 -9.56
CA ASN A 742 5.59 -7.06 -10.43
C ASN A 742 4.06 -7.08 -10.56
N TRP A 743 3.45 -8.26 -10.70
CA TRP A 743 2.00 -8.40 -10.70
C TRP A 743 1.38 -7.89 -9.38
N PHE A 744 1.88 -8.33 -8.22
CA PHE A 744 1.29 -7.99 -6.93
C PHE A 744 1.48 -6.50 -6.59
N TYR A 745 2.65 -5.93 -6.89
CA TYR A 745 2.91 -4.49 -6.77
C TYR A 745 1.89 -3.67 -7.57
N ASN A 746 1.72 -3.97 -8.86
CA ASN A 746 0.78 -3.25 -9.72
C ASN A 746 -0.69 -3.45 -9.30
N LYS A 747 -1.04 -4.64 -8.82
CA LYS A 747 -2.37 -4.98 -8.30
C LYS A 747 -2.69 -4.19 -7.02
N ILE A 748 -1.76 -4.12 -6.06
CA ILE A 748 -1.85 -3.27 -4.87
C ILE A 748 -1.99 -1.80 -5.27
N LEU A 749 -1.08 -1.26 -6.08
CA LEU A 749 -1.11 0.16 -6.50
C LEU A 749 -2.47 0.56 -7.08
N LYS A 750 -3.09 -0.29 -7.89
CA LYS A 750 -4.42 -0.07 -8.46
C LYS A 750 -5.55 -0.12 -7.42
N TYR A 751 -5.39 -0.84 -6.31
CA TYR A 751 -6.39 -0.95 -5.24
C TYR A 751 -6.40 0.29 -4.34
N GLY A 752 -5.23 0.85 -4.01
CA GLY A 752 -5.10 2.02 -3.13
C GLY A 752 -5.51 3.36 -3.72
N THR A 753 -5.87 3.41 -5.00
CA THR A 753 -6.51 4.60 -5.60
C THR A 753 -8.00 4.71 -5.25
N SER A 754 -8.60 3.67 -4.68
CA SER A 754 -9.98 3.73 -4.14
C SER A 754 -10.10 3.26 -2.69
N ASN A 755 -9.26 2.33 -2.23
CA ASN A 755 -9.44 1.62 -0.96
C ASN A 755 -8.34 1.91 0.06
N ILE A 756 -8.67 1.68 1.34
CA ILE A 756 -7.68 1.53 2.41
C ILE A 756 -7.23 0.07 2.43
N TYR A 757 -5.92 -0.14 2.43
CA TYR A 757 -5.27 -1.44 2.27
C TYR A 757 -5.30 -2.37 3.48
N GLY A 758 -5.72 -1.91 4.66
CA GLY A 758 -5.74 -2.70 5.91
C GLY A 758 -4.41 -3.37 6.29
N PRO A 759 -4.40 -4.19 7.36
CA PRO A 759 -3.19 -4.89 7.79
C PRO A 759 -2.99 -6.21 7.03
N MET A 760 -1.81 -6.38 6.44
CA MET A 760 -1.48 -7.54 5.59
C MET A 760 -0.96 -8.76 6.35
N ASN A 761 -0.69 -8.63 7.65
CA ASN A 761 0.16 -9.56 8.41
C ASN A 761 1.50 -9.84 7.69
N ILE A 762 1.91 -11.11 7.57
CA ILE A 762 3.24 -11.47 7.08
C ILE A 762 3.17 -11.75 5.58
N VAL A 763 4.01 -11.07 4.81
CA VAL A 763 4.13 -11.27 3.36
C VAL A 763 5.54 -11.75 3.05
N ILE A 764 5.68 -13.01 2.63
CA ILE A 764 6.98 -13.63 2.32
C ILE A 764 7.29 -13.42 0.83
N LEU A 765 8.50 -12.93 0.53
CA LEU A 765 8.94 -12.55 -0.81
C LEU A 765 10.19 -13.33 -1.24
N ASP A 766 10.26 -13.72 -2.51
CA ASP A 766 11.51 -13.99 -3.21
C ASP A 766 12.08 -12.70 -3.84
N ARG A 767 13.40 -12.67 -4.03
CA ARG A 767 14.14 -11.64 -4.80
C ARG A 767 13.86 -10.19 -4.41
N VAL A 768 13.92 -9.89 -3.11
CA VAL A 768 13.88 -8.49 -2.67
C VAL A 768 15.11 -7.72 -3.16
N TYR A 769 14.92 -6.40 -3.40
CA TYR A 769 15.85 -5.49 -4.12
C TYR A 769 16.02 -5.71 -5.63
N GLU A 770 15.51 -6.78 -6.26
CA GLU A 770 15.58 -6.91 -7.73
C GLU A 770 14.58 -5.98 -8.46
N ASP A 771 14.93 -5.54 -9.67
CA ASP A 771 14.23 -4.47 -10.39
C ASP A 771 12.73 -4.73 -10.57
N GLY A 772 11.93 -3.66 -10.39
CA GLY A 772 10.48 -3.77 -10.34
C GLY A 772 9.98 -4.21 -8.96
N GLY A 773 8.96 -5.05 -8.91
CA GLY A 773 8.23 -5.40 -7.69
C GLY A 773 9.09 -5.94 -6.54
N GLY A 774 10.19 -6.64 -6.80
CA GLY A 774 11.11 -7.13 -5.76
C GLY A 774 11.77 -5.98 -4.97
N SER A 775 12.09 -4.89 -5.66
CA SER A 775 12.50 -3.63 -5.03
C SER A 775 11.31 -2.89 -4.40
N TYR A 776 10.13 -2.86 -5.02
CA TYR A 776 9.05 -1.99 -4.54
C TYR A 776 8.24 -2.54 -3.35
N LEU A 777 7.99 -3.85 -3.30
CA LEU A 777 7.09 -4.46 -2.32
C LEU A 777 7.51 -4.23 -0.86
N PRO A 778 8.79 -4.36 -0.44
CA PRO A 778 9.19 -4.09 0.95
C PRO A 778 8.79 -2.68 1.42
N SER A 779 9.07 -1.65 0.63
CA SER A 779 8.66 -0.26 0.93
C SER A 779 7.14 -0.08 0.92
N VAL A 780 6.40 -0.77 0.04
CA VAL A 780 4.94 -0.69 -0.02
C VAL A 780 4.29 -1.34 1.20
N ILE A 781 4.75 -2.53 1.60
CA ILE A 781 4.27 -3.26 2.78
C ILE A 781 4.58 -2.46 4.06
N ILE A 782 5.79 -1.91 4.20
CA ILE A 782 6.17 -1.11 5.38
C ILE A 782 5.35 0.18 5.46
N ASN A 783 5.26 0.95 4.37
CA ASN A 783 4.50 2.20 4.37
C ASN A 783 2.98 1.97 4.47
N ASN A 784 2.51 0.73 4.31
CA ASN A 784 1.11 0.38 4.55
C ASN A 784 0.69 0.60 6.01
N ASN A 785 1.57 0.32 6.97
CA ASN A 785 1.38 0.57 8.40
C ASN A 785 1.14 2.05 8.78
N TYR A 786 1.21 2.95 7.80
CA TYR A 786 1.01 4.39 7.97
C TYR A 786 -0.19 4.91 7.15
N ARG A 787 -1.01 4.04 6.54
CA ARG A 787 -2.15 4.42 5.68
C ARG A 787 -3.51 4.34 6.36
N PHE A 788 -3.55 3.80 7.57
CA PHE A 788 -4.73 3.65 8.43
C PHE A 788 -4.30 3.61 9.91
N PRO A 789 -5.17 3.97 10.87
CA PRO A 789 -4.89 3.80 12.29
C PRO A 789 -4.80 2.32 12.66
N LEU A 790 -3.88 1.95 13.56
CA LEU A 790 -3.63 0.56 13.94
C LEU A 790 -4.34 0.21 15.26
N ILE A 791 -5.05 -0.92 15.30
CA ILE A 791 -5.77 -1.35 16.52
C ILE A 791 -4.78 -1.63 17.66
N THR A 792 -5.04 -1.05 18.82
CA THR A 792 -4.26 -1.21 20.04
C THR A 792 -4.86 -2.25 20.99
N ILE A 793 -4.09 -2.68 21.99
CA ILE A 793 -4.61 -3.52 23.09
C ILE A 793 -5.71 -2.80 23.91
N ASP A 794 -5.73 -1.47 23.91
CA ASP A 794 -6.75 -0.67 24.60
C ASP A 794 -8.10 -0.74 23.86
N ASP A 795 -8.11 -0.69 22.52
CA ASP A 795 -9.33 -0.85 21.70
C ASP A 795 -9.99 -2.21 21.95
N VAL A 796 -9.19 -3.27 22.08
CA VAL A 796 -9.65 -4.63 22.44
C VAL A 796 -10.28 -4.67 23.84
N GLN A 797 -9.82 -3.79 24.75
CA GLN A 797 -10.40 -3.60 26.09
C GLN A 797 -11.56 -2.59 26.12
N GLY A 798 -11.98 -2.04 24.97
CA GLY A 798 -13.04 -1.04 24.89
C GLY A 798 -12.65 0.36 25.36
N GLN A 799 -11.35 0.66 25.39
CA GLN A 799 -10.79 1.98 25.73
C GLN A 799 -10.31 2.68 24.46
N THR A 800 -10.62 3.97 24.32
CA THR A 800 -10.26 4.78 23.15
C THR A 800 -8.96 5.54 23.39
N ASN A 801 -7.83 5.09 22.83
CA ASN A 801 -6.51 5.71 22.98
C ASN A 801 -5.76 5.80 21.62
N SER A 802 -4.73 6.66 21.56
CA SER A 802 -3.98 7.00 20.33
C SER A 802 -2.83 6.04 20.04
N ASP A 803 -2.58 5.79 18.74
CA ASP A 803 -1.42 5.08 18.21
C ASP A 803 -0.26 6.02 17.76
N ALA A 804 -0.40 7.35 17.88
CA ALA A 804 0.71 8.28 17.71
C ALA A 804 1.65 8.30 18.92
N SER A 805 2.83 7.68 18.76
CA SER A 805 3.99 7.96 19.62
C SER A 805 5.33 8.07 18.86
N TYR A 806 5.32 8.66 17.65
CA TYR A 806 6.55 8.83 16.86
C TYR A 806 7.52 9.83 17.50
N THR A 807 8.60 9.30 18.08
CA THR A 807 9.65 10.08 18.76
C THR A 807 10.35 11.06 17.81
N SER A 808 10.50 12.31 18.23
CA SER A 808 11.07 13.42 17.45
C SER A 808 12.49 13.15 16.95
N GLY A 809 12.72 13.30 15.64
CA GLY A 809 13.98 12.94 14.97
C GLY A 809 14.87 14.09 14.48
N GLY A 810 14.47 15.36 14.66
CA GLY A 810 15.29 16.50 14.26
C GLY A 810 14.59 17.86 14.33
N ASN A 811 15.40 18.92 14.31
CA ASN A 811 14.94 20.31 14.22
C ASN A 811 14.38 20.59 12.82
N VAL A 812 13.38 21.46 12.75
CA VAL A 812 13.07 22.27 11.55
C VAL A 812 13.69 23.65 11.74
N ILE A 813 13.90 24.37 10.62
CA ILE A 813 14.59 25.66 10.49
C ILE A 813 16.13 25.58 10.55
N GLU A 814 16.75 25.74 9.38
CA GLU A 814 17.48 26.99 9.08
C GLU A 814 16.60 27.84 8.15
#